data_AF-A0A537KUV6-F1
#
_entry.id   AF-A0A537KUV6-F1
#
_cell.length_a   1.000
_cell.length_b   1.000
_cell.length_c   1.000
_cell.angle_alpha   90.00
_cell.angle_beta   90.00
_cell.angle_gamma   90.00
#
_symmetry.space_group_name_H-M   'P 1'
#
loop_
_entity.id
_entity.type
_entity.pdbx_description
1 polymer ?
#
loop_
_entity_poly.entity_id
_entity_poly.type
_entity_poly.pdbx_seq_one_letter_code
_entity_poly.pdbx_strand_id
1 'polypeptide(L)'
;MRDGETWRTWLVGLIRRVLVRSNMRARILTALALVVAAGALLWLTGLFAERLEDNRRWVETVRVSQTSLLSNVIFQRLIDQNLIWVARGPRSVEIRHVSCENSMQRIESEMPAGSDPRAMRDVFQLLCVAPQGELIRNEIEQWNRSFLLLAVRDNRDINGESVTAPQQRAQVGGALQRLCRDRKTAVSRVIMSGCYPSEWRAEFMRGGVAVPTAAQENAVPPYRDFAFVAAEGRYWSGDWMVATALERTPATPAGQAEPSEFYRLKTTIKLGPEPVAVDVIGRPLRLRIGGQTYPVRPSQLNSERPVNLGPFQIEHELLCDEQREDELIEDCSGFPDPEAGVAFAFWFNLTGRPGSEAEVEVDAEPISVFPRELAERVANVPPLVLRRTPHLEVACDRNWAPVANTDPGNGRTNSGCGVQWITPEVVERAAAREPYRILPRDGTTELTAPQTGIVTQAALDAGLAPVVGLTPQDVGSLVAVLDGLPRQAPEDFRLTIDMRMQVTVQQVLDREAPCRGVRTIARPRSARRASRECPDHHEDLRAAVVLLDAGSDDARRGEVLAVAGWPSVSPGLPAWDLAALEIGAPSRSPVSGMPWRAVDISATPGSSFKLVAGLAAIESSLNGDERLERLLRGDLDLGAAARMLQLAARRNDAGDATPKRARPCTPDTFNLNPRDPNEFNTLPIPNRNGTSFFCAGNASENARTPFSNALLPPQGSGCQGANPRGGPRLGLCESLIKSSNLFFGGLALYLDRAKLVRPGPGGREIEVADALPELAMARMSRRLFPDSFPPTPRPSNSAATQRPLRPARGFDLLRGQLDRDVPRLLATPMLLRAAASAGPGDSRRIALGLAGYGQAVSATTLAMASAYASLGSGRIVRPRLLPRAAGRSERVQDENEGRPLIEAVPAGKTALRDDLLQLMRRGLAGVVARPGGTATGQFAGSPLVRPLGAEILFAKTGTATIGKACKPGPGSAPEAPPCPRNTRESNLYSAWLAGWLEPVGMLDRRIAFACTVTHTFAFGGDACGQIVRQILEQISSAPAPPRPGR
;
A
#
# COMPACT_ATOMS: atom_id res chain seq x y z
N MET A 1 28.34 26.39 44.25
CA MET A 1 29.67 26.97 44.52
C MET A 1 29.54 28.48 44.63
N ARG A 2 29.33 28.97 45.86
CA ARG A 2 29.52 30.37 46.25
C ARG A 2 30.74 30.37 47.19
N ASP A 3 31.52 31.44 47.15
CA ASP A 3 32.72 31.71 47.97
C ASP A 3 34.08 31.41 47.31
N GLY A 4 34.37 32.10 46.20
CA GLY A 4 35.69 32.20 45.59
C GLY A 4 36.58 33.33 46.11
N GLU A 5 36.07 34.22 46.97
CA GLU A 5 36.81 35.41 47.42
C GLU A 5 37.59 35.21 48.73
N THR A 6 37.19 34.25 49.58
CA THR A 6 37.83 33.95 50.87
C THR A 6 39.16 33.21 50.74
N TRP A 7 39.34 32.38 49.69
CA TRP A 7 40.60 31.65 49.51
C TRP A 7 41.75 32.55 49.00
N ARG A 8 41.44 33.53 48.15
CA ARG A 8 42.42 34.46 47.58
C ARG A 8 43.05 35.35 48.65
N THR A 9 42.23 35.85 49.59
CA THR A 9 42.70 36.69 50.69
C THR A 9 43.57 35.91 51.69
N TRP A 10 43.26 34.63 51.93
CA TRP A 10 44.07 33.76 52.79
C TRP A 10 45.44 33.42 52.17
N LEU A 11 45.47 33.08 50.87
CA LEU A 11 46.71 32.72 50.16
C LEU A 11 47.68 33.90 50.06
N VAL A 12 47.17 35.11 49.77
CA VAL A 12 47.99 36.33 49.71
C VAL A 12 48.56 36.69 51.10
N GLY A 13 47.79 36.46 52.17
CA GLY A 13 48.25 36.65 53.54
C GLY A 13 49.38 35.68 53.95
N LEU A 14 49.31 34.42 53.50
CA LEU A 14 50.32 33.40 53.77
C LEU A 14 51.64 33.71 53.05
N ILE A 15 51.57 34.08 51.76
CA ILE A 15 52.75 34.42 50.93
C ILE A 15 53.47 35.65 51.49
N ARG A 16 52.72 36.66 51.97
CA ARG A 16 53.31 37.85 52.62
C ARG A 16 54.08 37.51 53.90
N ARG A 17 53.62 36.56 54.70
CA ARG A 17 54.31 36.18 55.96
C ARG A 17 55.58 35.37 55.72
N VAL A 18 55.63 34.56 54.66
CA VAL A 18 56.81 33.74 54.33
C VAL A 18 57.93 34.58 53.70
N LEU A 19 57.60 35.62 52.94
CA LEU A 19 58.60 36.46 52.24
C LEU A 19 59.34 37.46 53.14
N VAL A 20 58.89 37.74 54.37
CA VAL A 20 59.46 38.81 55.21
C VAL A 20 60.70 38.38 56.01
N ARG A 21 61.01 37.07 56.15
CA ARG A 21 62.11 36.59 57.03
C ARG A 21 63.28 35.85 56.39
N SER A 22 63.37 35.72 55.06
CA SER A 22 64.45 34.96 54.42
C SER A 22 65.37 35.80 53.52
N ASN A 23 66.66 35.43 53.44
CA ASN A 23 67.68 36.11 52.63
C ASN A 23 67.35 36.06 51.13
N MET A 24 67.82 37.06 50.37
CA MET A 24 67.43 37.33 48.96
C MET A 24 67.55 36.12 48.01
N ARG A 25 68.57 35.26 48.21
CA ARG A 25 68.74 34.01 47.43
C ARG A 25 67.63 32.99 47.70
N ALA A 26 67.16 32.88 48.94
CA ALA A 26 66.03 32.01 49.28
C ALA A 26 64.74 32.55 48.66
N ARG A 27 64.52 33.87 48.65
CA ARG A 27 63.32 34.49 48.03
C ARG A 27 63.22 34.21 46.53
N ILE A 28 64.34 34.26 45.81
CA ILE A 28 64.38 33.97 44.37
C ILE A 28 64.10 32.49 44.11
N LEU A 29 64.71 31.58 44.88
CA LEU A 29 64.47 30.13 44.75
C LEU A 29 63.03 29.74 45.12
N THR A 30 62.45 30.32 46.17
CA THR A 30 61.06 30.06 46.55
C THR A 30 60.09 30.63 45.51
N ALA A 31 60.37 31.81 44.96
CA ALA A 31 59.57 32.39 43.88
C ALA A 31 59.65 31.52 42.61
N LEU A 32 60.83 31.06 42.22
CA LEU A 32 61.01 30.18 41.06
C LEU A 32 60.30 28.84 41.26
N ALA A 33 60.42 28.24 42.46
CA ALA A 33 59.72 27.00 42.80
C ALA A 33 58.20 27.17 42.79
N LEU A 34 57.68 28.32 43.25
CA LEU A 34 56.24 28.64 43.20
C LEU A 34 55.75 28.86 41.77
N VAL A 35 56.55 29.49 40.91
CA VAL A 35 56.19 29.67 39.48
C VAL A 35 56.18 28.32 38.76
N VAL A 36 57.17 27.46 39.00
CA VAL A 36 57.20 26.11 38.42
C VAL A 36 56.06 25.25 38.97
N ALA A 37 55.77 25.32 40.28
CA ALA A 37 54.64 24.61 40.88
C ALA A 37 53.30 25.12 40.35
N ALA A 38 53.12 26.44 40.17
CA ALA A 38 51.92 27.01 39.59
C ALA A 38 51.76 26.64 38.10
N GLY A 39 52.86 26.62 37.34
CA GLY A 39 52.88 26.15 35.95
C GLY A 39 52.54 24.67 35.84
N ALA A 40 53.09 23.83 36.71
CA ALA A 40 52.76 22.40 36.79
C ALA A 40 51.30 22.18 37.22
N LEU A 41 50.79 22.97 38.17
CA LEU A 41 49.40 22.90 38.60
C LEU A 41 48.46 23.33 37.47
N LEU A 42 48.76 24.41 36.75
CA LEU A 42 47.99 24.88 35.60
C LEU A 42 48.00 23.86 34.46
N TRP A 43 49.16 23.26 34.16
CA TRP A 43 49.29 22.19 33.17
C TRP A 43 48.53 20.92 33.58
N LEU A 44 48.61 20.52 34.85
CA LEU A 44 47.81 19.42 35.39
C LEU A 44 46.32 19.73 35.36
N THR A 45 45.90 20.96 35.67
CA THR A 45 44.48 21.35 35.56
C THR A 45 44.00 21.44 34.12
N GLY A 46 44.86 21.81 33.16
CA GLY A 46 44.56 21.79 31.73
C GLY A 46 44.39 20.35 31.22
N LEU A 47 45.28 19.44 31.59
CA LEU A 47 45.15 18.01 31.30
C LEU A 47 43.93 17.38 31.97
N PHE A 48 43.60 17.81 33.19
CA PHE A 48 42.40 17.35 33.89
C PHE A 48 41.12 17.92 33.26
N ALA A 49 41.15 19.15 32.74
CA ALA A 49 40.04 19.80 32.06
C ALA A 49 39.78 19.17 30.67
N GLU A 50 40.82 18.94 29.87
CA GLU A 50 40.69 18.19 28.60
C GLU A 50 40.20 16.76 28.86
N ARG A 51 40.74 16.06 29.86
CA ARG A 51 40.23 14.73 30.24
C ARG A 51 38.82 14.77 30.84
N LEU A 52 38.41 15.88 31.48
CA LEU A 52 37.04 16.06 31.96
C LEU A 52 36.09 16.37 30.82
N GLU A 53 36.50 17.08 29.78
CA GLU A 53 35.72 17.29 28.56
C GLU A 53 35.62 16.01 27.73
N ASP A 54 36.70 15.25 27.61
CA ASP A 54 36.68 13.93 26.96
C ASP A 54 35.90 12.91 27.79
N ASN A 55 36.01 12.91 29.13
CA ASN A 55 35.15 12.10 30.00
C ASN A 55 33.70 12.58 29.97
N ARG A 56 33.44 13.88 29.82
CA ARG A 56 32.06 14.41 29.72
C ARG A 56 31.45 14.05 28.39
N ARG A 57 32.21 14.14 27.28
CA ARG A 57 31.82 13.64 25.96
C ARG A 57 31.64 12.13 25.96
N TRP A 58 32.50 11.36 26.64
CA TRP A 58 32.38 9.92 26.81
C TRP A 58 31.19 9.52 27.70
N VAL A 59 30.90 10.26 28.78
CA VAL A 59 29.73 10.07 29.66
C VAL A 59 28.42 10.48 28.96
N GLU A 60 28.47 11.44 28.03
CA GLU A 60 27.35 11.83 27.17
C GLU A 60 27.15 10.87 25.98
N THR A 61 28.18 10.11 25.56
CA THR A 61 28.11 9.15 24.43
C THR A 61 27.98 7.68 24.84
N VAL A 62 28.35 7.31 26.07
CA VAL A 62 28.30 5.91 26.55
C VAL A 62 27.64 5.85 27.93
N ARG A 63 26.33 5.57 27.95
CA ARG A 63 25.67 4.90 29.09
C ARG A 63 25.09 3.58 28.60
N VAL A 64 25.94 2.56 28.49
CA VAL A 64 25.49 1.19 28.70
C VAL A 64 26.06 0.77 30.05
N SER A 65 25.19 0.78 31.05
CA SER A 65 25.58 0.57 32.45
C SER A 65 25.85 -0.90 32.73
N GLN A 66 26.83 -1.20 33.60
CA GLN A 66 27.01 -2.54 34.17
C GLN A 66 25.71 -3.13 34.75
N THR A 67 24.77 -2.26 35.15
CA THR A 67 23.42 -2.67 35.57
C THR A 67 22.59 -3.33 34.48
N SER A 68 22.73 -2.98 33.19
CA SER A 68 21.96 -3.62 32.10
C SER A 68 22.45 -5.05 31.82
N LEU A 69 23.76 -5.30 31.90
CA LEU A 69 24.35 -6.64 31.78
C LEU A 69 23.96 -7.55 32.96
N LEU A 70 23.97 -7.00 34.19
CA LEU A 70 23.53 -7.73 35.38
C LEU A 70 22.02 -8.06 35.32
N SER A 71 21.19 -7.10 34.90
CA SER A 71 19.75 -7.33 34.70
C SER A 71 19.47 -8.39 33.64
N ASN A 72 20.23 -8.43 32.54
CA ASN A 72 20.13 -9.49 31.54
C ASN A 72 20.41 -10.88 32.13
N VAL A 73 21.50 -11.03 32.90
CA VAL A 73 21.86 -12.31 33.54
C VAL A 73 20.80 -12.74 34.55
N ILE A 74 20.29 -11.81 35.37
CA ILE A 74 19.22 -12.10 36.35
C ILE A 74 17.93 -12.48 35.62
N PHE A 75 17.55 -11.75 34.57
CA PHE A 75 16.35 -12.01 33.77
C PHE A 75 16.39 -13.39 33.11
N GLN A 76 17.52 -13.77 32.49
CA GLN A 76 17.67 -15.09 31.91
C GLN A 76 17.54 -16.20 32.97
N ARG A 77 18.17 -16.02 34.14
CA ARG A 77 18.04 -16.98 35.25
C ARG A 77 16.60 -17.11 35.75
N LEU A 78 15.82 -16.03 35.74
CA LEU A 78 14.41 -16.04 36.12
C LEU A 78 13.53 -16.78 35.10
N ILE A 79 13.85 -16.70 33.80
CA ILE A 79 13.19 -17.48 32.75
C ILE A 79 13.55 -18.96 32.86
N ASP A 80 14.84 -19.27 32.99
CA ASP A 80 15.34 -20.65 33.08
C ASP A 80 14.76 -21.39 34.29
N GLN A 81 14.52 -20.65 35.39
CA GLN A 81 13.88 -21.14 36.61
C GLN A 81 12.36 -20.94 36.64
N ASN A 82 11.74 -20.61 35.51
CA ASN A 82 10.28 -20.60 35.38
C ASN A 82 9.58 -19.57 36.31
N LEU A 83 10.27 -18.52 36.76
CA LEU A 83 9.66 -17.44 37.54
C LEU A 83 9.08 -16.32 36.67
N ILE A 84 9.51 -16.23 35.42
CA ILE A 84 8.98 -15.35 34.37
C ILE A 84 8.62 -16.22 33.16
N TRP A 85 7.45 -16.00 32.56
CA TRP A 85 7.03 -16.70 31.35
C TRP A 85 6.13 -15.83 30.48
N VAL A 86 6.04 -16.15 29.18
CA VAL A 86 5.10 -15.50 28.27
C VAL A 86 3.81 -16.30 28.23
N ALA A 87 2.70 -15.67 28.61
CA ALA A 87 1.36 -16.20 28.40
C ALA A 87 0.80 -15.64 27.09
N ARG A 88 0.30 -16.52 26.22
CA ARG A 88 -0.35 -16.13 24.97
C ARG A 88 -1.80 -16.59 24.99
N GLY A 89 -2.72 -15.65 24.89
CA GLY A 89 -4.13 -15.90 24.63
C GLY A 89 -4.43 -15.89 23.11
N PRO A 90 -5.69 -16.12 22.71
CA PRO A 90 -6.10 -16.03 21.30
C PRO A 90 -5.77 -14.70 20.65
N ARG A 91 -5.74 -13.60 21.43
CA ARG A 91 -5.44 -12.23 20.98
C ARG A 91 -4.72 -11.41 22.04
N SER A 92 -3.92 -12.04 22.89
CA SER A 92 -3.11 -11.33 23.88
C SER A 92 -1.76 -11.99 24.06
N VAL A 93 -0.74 -11.19 24.34
CA VAL A 93 0.57 -11.66 24.80
C VAL A 93 0.88 -10.88 26.06
N GLU A 94 1.13 -11.59 27.15
CA GLU A 94 1.45 -11.01 28.44
C GLU A 94 2.71 -11.69 28.97
N ILE A 95 3.67 -10.90 29.45
CA ILE A 95 4.76 -11.44 30.24
C ILE A 95 4.24 -11.54 31.68
N ARG A 96 4.19 -12.77 32.21
CA ARG A 96 3.75 -13.06 33.57
C ARG A 96 4.96 -13.41 34.43
N HIS A 97 4.82 -13.14 35.72
CA HIS A 97 5.78 -13.56 36.72
C HIS A 97 5.06 -14.06 37.97
N VAL A 98 5.76 -14.80 38.82
CA VAL A 98 5.21 -15.25 40.12
C VAL A 98 4.87 -14.03 40.98
N SER A 99 3.72 -14.05 41.66
CA SER A 99 3.32 -12.96 42.55
C SER A 99 4.25 -12.87 43.77
N CYS A 100 4.69 -11.66 44.09
CA CYS A 100 5.48 -11.38 45.29
C CYS A 100 4.62 -11.30 46.57
N GLU A 101 3.29 -11.41 46.45
CA GLU A 101 2.35 -11.42 47.58
C GLU A 101 2.12 -12.84 48.15
N ASN A 102 2.57 -13.89 47.44
CA ASN A 102 2.38 -15.27 47.87
C ASN A 102 3.32 -15.66 49.02
N SER A 103 2.79 -16.43 49.99
CA SER A 103 3.59 -17.05 51.04
C SER A 103 4.45 -18.20 50.47
N MET A 104 5.69 -18.29 50.94
CA MET A 104 6.72 -19.30 50.60
C MET A 104 6.20 -20.76 50.53
N GLN A 105 5.12 -21.08 51.24
CA GLN A 105 4.49 -22.41 51.26
C GLN A 105 3.80 -22.80 49.94
N ARG A 106 3.26 -21.85 49.16
CA ARG A 106 2.68 -22.15 47.82
C ARG A 106 3.74 -22.43 46.76
N ILE A 107 4.89 -21.77 46.87
CA ILE A 107 6.03 -21.99 45.96
C ILE A 107 6.53 -23.42 46.10
N GLU A 108 6.61 -23.95 47.33
CA GLU A 108 7.03 -25.34 47.56
C GLU A 108 6.08 -26.38 46.93
N SER A 109 4.78 -26.05 46.79
CA SER A 109 3.79 -26.92 46.13
C SER A 109 3.77 -26.82 44.60
N GLU A 110 4.42 -25.81 44.01
CA GLU A 110 4.51 -25.58 42.56
C GLU A 110 5.91 -25.90 41.99
N MET A 111 6.82 -26.43 42.81
CA MET A 111 8.20 -26.76 42.39
C MET A 111 8.22 -27.90 41.37
N PRO A 112 8.99 -27.78 40.27
CA PRO A 112 9.31 -28.91 39.40
C PRO A 112 9.95 -30.05 40.20
N ALA A 113 9.59 -31.30 39.93
CA ALA A 113 10.23 -32.43 40.58
C ALA A 113 11.75 -32.43 40.30
N GLY A 114 12.57 -32.28 41.36
CA GLY A 114 14.04 -32.28 41.28
C GLY A 114 14.74 -30.93 41.37
N SER A 115 14.02 -29.80 41.52
CA SER A 115 14.65 -28.49 41.76
C SER A 115 15.16 -28.32 43.20
N ASP A 116 16.34 -27.69 43.38
CA ASP A 116 16.90 -27.35 44.69
C ASP A 116 16.10 -26.23 45.36
N PRO A 117 15.41 -26.49 46.49
CA PRO A 117 14.58 -25.50 47.19
C PRO A 117 15.35 -24.26 47.65
N ARG A 118 16.67 -24.36 47.86
CA ARG A 118 17.51 -23.21 48.23
C ARG A 118 17.80 -22.33 47.01
N ALA A 119 18.19 -22.93 45.88
CA ALA A 119 18.43 -22.20 44.65
C ALA A 119 17.19 -21.45 44.15
N MET A 120 16.00 -22.03 44.32
CA MET A 120 14.74 -21.40 43.90
C MET A 120 14.31 -20.25 44.84
N ARG A 121 14.62 -20.35 46.14
CA ARG A 121 14.47 -19.23 47.10
C ARG A 121 15.35 -18.05 46.74
N ASP A 122 16.62 -18.32 46.46
CA ASP A 122 17.58 -17.27 46.12
C ASP A 122 17.15 -16.54 44.83
N VAL A 123 16.65 -17.28 43.84
CA VAL A 123 16.17 -16.71 42.57
C VAL A 123 14.83 -15.99 42.72
N PHE A 124 13.94 -16.44 43.61
CA PHE A 124 12.72 -15.70 43.96
C PHE A 124 13.04 -14.38 44.69
N GLN A 125 14.01 -14.38 45.61
CA GLN A 125 14.49 -13.16 46.25
C GLN A 125 15.09 -12.17 45.24
N LEU A 126 15.76 -12.66 44.19
CA LEU A 126 16.24 -11.81 43.10
C LEU A 126 15.12 -11.10 42.34
N LEU A 127 13.91 -11.67 42.23
CA LEU A 127 12.76 -11.05 41.57
C LEU A 127 11.99 -10.09 42.50
N CYS A 128 11.74 -10.50 43.74
CA CYS A 128 10.81 -9.80 44.62
C CYS A 128 11.48 -8.84 45.62
N VAL A 129 12.74 -9.07 45.98
CA VAL A 129 13.45 -8.30 47.02
C VAL A 129 14.60 -7.46 46.44
N ALA A 130 15.32 -7.98 45.43
CA ALA A 130 16.46 -7.27 44.87
C ALA A 130 16.06 -6.05 44.01
N PRO A 131 16.84 -4.95 44.00
CA PRO A 131 16.58 -3.78 43.16
C PRO A 131 16.47 -4.09 41.66
N GLN A 132 17.25 -5.07 41.18
CA GLN A 132 17.20 -5.53 39.80
C GLN A 132 15.89 -6.27 39.50
N GLY A 133 15.35 -7.00 40.47
CA GLY A 133 14.04 -7.65 40.37
C GLY A 133 12.90 -6.65 40.27
N GLU A 134 12.97 -5.56 41.05
CA GLU A 134 12.03 -4.45 40.94
C GLU A 134 12.09 -3.78 39.55
N LEU A 135 13.29 -3.52 39.02
CA LEU A 135 13.46 -3.02 37.65
C LEU A 135 12.84 -3.97 36.61
N ILE A 136 13.08 -5.28 36.74
CA ILE A 136 12.52 -6.28 35.85
C ILE A 136 10.98 -6.32 35.92
N ARG A 137 10.39 -6.28 37.13
CA ARG A 137 8.93 -6.25 37.31
C ARG A 137 8.32 -4.98 36.72
N ASN A 138 8.92 -3.83 36.99
CA ASN A 138 8.48 -2.56 36.40
C ASN A 138 8.55 -2.59 34.87
N GLU A 139 9.59 -3.22 34.30
CA GLU A 139 9.73 -3.32 32.85
C GLU A 139 8.75 -4.30 32.21
N ILE A 140 8.45 -5.41 32.89
CA ILE A 140 7.39 -6.34 32.50
C ILE A 140 6.03 -5.64 32.55
N GLU A 141 5.75 -4.89 33.61
CA GLU A 141 4.51 -4.12 33.74
C GLU A 141 4.40 -3.05 32.65
N GLN A 142 5.46 -2.31 32.38
CA GLN A 142 5.50 -1.33 31.28
C GLN A 142 5.29 -2.01 29.93
N TRP A 143 5.90 -3.18 29.71
CA TRP A 143 5.70 -3.95 28.48
C TRP A 143 4.24 -4.40 28.35
N ASN A 144 3.63 -4.93 29.41
CA ASN A 144 2.22 -5.34 29.39
C ASN A 144 1.27 -4.14 29.21
N ARG A 145 1.59 -2.98 29.78
CA ARG A 145 0.83 -1.73 29.64
C ARG A 145 1.06 -1.06 28.28
N SER A 146 2.14 -1.38 27.57
CA SER A 146 2.44 -0.80 26.25
C SER A 146 1.43 -1.14 25.15
N PHE A 147 0.59 -2.15 25.39
CA PHE A 147 -0.51 -2.52 24.52
C PHE A 147 -1.77 -1.70 24.81
N LEU A 148 -1.82 -0.92 25.90
CA LEU A 148 -2.95 -0.05 26.17
C LEU A 148 -2.88 1.20 25.30
N LEU A 149 -4.01 1.57 24.71
CA LEU A 149 -4.17 2.79 23.94
C LEU A 149 -5.41 3.55 24.42
N LEU A 150 -5.23 4.84 24.61
CA LEU A 150 -6.29 5.82 24.76
C LEU A 150 -5.86 7.07 23.99
N ALA A 151 -6.63 7.44 22.99
CA ALA A 151 -6.31 8.59 22.14
C ALA A 151 -7.57 9.38 21.77
N VAL A 152 -7.40 10.69 21.60
CA VAL A 152 -8.48 11.58 21.15
C VAL A 152 -7.93 12.67 20.24
N ARG A 153 -8.73 13.07 19.26
CA ARG A 153 -8.49 14.27 18.44
C ARG A 153 -9.82 14.91 18.07
N ASP A 154 -9.77 16.15 17.62
CA ASP A 154 -10.92 16.86 17.08
C ASP A 154 -10.53 17.79 15.93
N ASN A 155 -11.52 18.42 15.32
CA ASN A 155 -11.35 19.26 14.14
C ASN A 155 -11.71 20.76 14.38
N ARG A 156 -11.65 21.25 15.63
CA ARG A 156 -12.11 22.61 16.02
C ARG A 156 -11.37 23.74 15.32
N ASP A 157 -10.07 23.56 15.05
CA ASP A 157 -9.19 24.59 14.48
C ASP A 157 -9.61 24.94 13.03
N ILE A 158 -10.52 24.14 12.45
CA ILE A 158 -11.16 24.38 11.17
C ILE A 158 -12.38 25.29 11.29
N ASN A 159 -13.12 25.20 12.39
CA ASN A 159 -14.47 25.75 12.54
C ASN A 159 -14.51 27.12 13.22
N GLY A 160 -13.37 27.61 13.74
CA GLY A 160 -13.29 28.93 14.36
C GLY A 160 -13.69 30.07 13.40
N GLU A 161 -14.23 31.16 13.95
CA GLU A 161 -14.65 32.42 13.29
C GLU A 161 -13.57 33.08 12.38
N SER A 162 -12.40 32.46 12.20
CA SER A 162 -11.25 33.02 11.50
C SER A 162 -11.09 32.56 10.05
N VAL A 163 -11.94 31.68 9.52
CA VAL A 163 -11.94 31.39 8.06
C VAL A 163 -12.47 32.58 7.25
N THR A 164 -13.24 33.49 7.84
CA THR A 164 -13.68 34.76 7.24
C THR A 164 -12.72 35.92 7.49
N ALA A 165 -11.74 35.79 8.40
CA ALA A 165 -10.77 36.84 8.68
C ALA A 165 -9.67 36.90 7.59
N PRO A 166 -9.40 38.08 6.99
CA PRO A 166 -8.33 38.26 5.99
C PRO A 166 -6.93 37.86 6.49
N GLN A 167 -6.73 37.75 7.81
CA GLN A 167 -5.44 37.53 8.46
C GLN A 167 -4.99 36.05 8.53
N GLN A 168 -5.87 35.08 8.25
CA GLN A 168 -5.51 33.65 8.13
C GLN A 168 -5.41 33.17 6.68
N ARG A 169 -5.42 34.11 5.73
CA ARG A 169 -5.35 33.86 4.29
C ARG A 169 -4.08 34.51 3.74
N ALA A 170 -3.13 33.72 3.28
CA ALA A 170 -2.04 34.24 2.46
C ALA A 170 -2.45 34.10 0.98
N GLN A 171 -2.38 35.19 0.22
CA GLN A 171 -2.43 35.13 -1.25
C GLN A 171 -1.04 34.71 -1.74
N VAL A 172 -0.87 33.43 -2.05
CA VAL A 172 0.33 32.91 -2.70
C VAL A 172 -0.09 32.46 -4.09
N GLY A 173 0.35 33.18 -5.13
CA GLY A 173 0.05 32.82 -6.53
C GLY A 173 -1.43 32.92 -6.94
N GLY A 174 -2.26 33.69 -6.23
CA GLY A 174 -3.68 33.90 -6.57
C GLY A 174 -4.66 32.91 -5.94
N ALA A 175 -4.19 31.90 -5.19
CA ALA A 175 -5.03 30.98 -4.42
C ALA A 175 -5.05 31.36 -2.91
N LEU A 176 -6.21 31.17 -2.26
CA LEU A 176 -6.36 31.35 -0.81
C LEU A 176 -5.82 30.11 -0.08
N GLN A 177 -4.70 30.23 0.63
CA GLN A 177 -4.14 29.14 1.45
C GLN A 177 -4.43 29.34 2.94
N ARG A 178 -4.80 28.25 3.63
CA ARG A 178 -4.93 28.22 5.10
C ARG A 178 -3.53 28.20 5.73
N LEU A 179 -3.42 28.64 6.98
CA LEU A 179 -2.17 28.63 7.73
C LEU A 179 -2.29 27.71 8.96
N CYS A 180 -1.19 27.09 9.37
CA CYS A 180 -1.06 26.41 10.65
C CYS A 180 -1.25 27.40 11.81
N ARG A 181 -1.35 26.88 13.04
CA ARG A 181 -1.51 27.70 14.25
C ARG A 181 -0.39 28.73 14.45
N ASP A 182 0.80 28.46 13.90
CA ASP A 182 1.96 29.37 13.89
C ASP A 182 1.77 30.63 13.00
N ARG A 183 0.71 30.66 12.17
CA ARG A 183 0.38 31.70 11.19
C ARG A 183 1.45 31.97 10.14
N LYS A 184 2.40 31.05 9.96
CA LYS A 184 3.51 31.17 8.99
C LYS A 184 3.51 30.02 8.01
N THR A 185 3.17 28.82 8.47
CA THR A 185 3.23 27.61 7.68
C THR A 185 1.93 27.44 6.90
N ALA A 186 2.00 27.39 5.57
CA ALA A 186 0.83 27.21 4.72
C ALA A 186 0.36 25.75 4.67
N VAL A 187 -0.96 25.57 4.76
CA VAL A 187 -1.67 24.30 4.64
C VAL A 187 -2.33 24.29 3.26
N SER A 188 -1.69 23.61 2.30
CA SER A 188 -2.19 23.51 0.93
C SER A 188 -3.17 22.34 0.78
N ARG A 189 -2.72 21.12 1.07
CA ARG A 189 -3.55 19.91 0.99
C ARG A 189 -3.40 18.91 2.15
N VAL A 190 -2.27 18.92 2.86
CA VAL A 190 -1.99 18.00 3.97
C VAL A 190 -1.67 18.78 5.23
N ILE A 191 -2.16 18.31 6.37
CA ILE A 191 -1.82 18.85 7.69
C ILE A 191 -0.65 18.05 8.24
N MET A 192 0.46 18.74 8.48
CA MET A 192 1.60 18.15 9.17
C MET A 192 1.32 17.98 10.66
N SER A 193 1.94 16.98 11.27
CA SER A 193 1.88 16.90 12.72
C SER A 193 2.53 18.12 13.37
N GLY A 194 1.89 18.65 14.41
CA GLY A 194 2.25 19.89 15.09
C GLY A 194 1.63 21.15 14.47
N CYS A 195 0.92 21.05 13.34
CA CYS A 195 0.28 22.20 12.68
C CYS A 195 -0.96 22.70 13.46
N TYR A 196 -1.76 21.76 13.97
CA TYR A 196 -2.93 21.97 14.82
C TYR A 196 -2.81 21.10 16.07
N PRO A 197 -1.97 21.52 17.05
CA PRO A 197 -1.71 20.73 18.24
C PRO A 197 -2.98 20.46 19.02
N SER A 198 -3.12 19.24 19.53
CA SER A 198 -4.26 18.85 20.35
C SER A 198 -4.34 19.70 21.62
N GLU A 199 -5.55 20.15 21.96
CA GLU A 199 -5.83 20.87 23.21
C GLU A 199 -6.42 19.97 24.29
N TRP A 200 -6.62 18.69 23.99
CA TRP A 200 -7.13 17.70 24.94
C TRP A 200 -6.14 17.41 26.05
N ARG A 201 -6.68 17.14 27.24
CA ARG A 201 -5.92 16.67 28.41
C ARG A 201 -6.52 15.39 28.94
N ALA A 202 -5.70 14.54 29.54
CA ALA A 202 -6.13 13.30 30.17
C ALA A 202 -5.87 13.35 31.69
N GLU A 203 -6.85 12.92 32.48
CA GLU A 203 -6.74 12.73 33.92
C GLU A 203 -7.18 11.31 34.27
N PHE A 204 -6.43 10.62 35.13
CA PHE A 204 -6.85 9.34 35.67
C PHE A 204 -7.66 9.57 36.94
N MET A 205 -8.92 9.15 36.93
CA MET A 205 -9.82 9.24 38.07
C MET A 205 -9.67 7.98 38.90
N ARG A 206 -9.18 8.09 40.13
CA ARG A 206 -9.08 6.98 41.10
C ARG A 206 -9.83 7.34 42.37
N GLY A 207 -10.91 6.61 42.67
CA GLY A 207 -11.70 6.86 43.89
C GLY A 207 -12.25 8.29 43.98
N GLY A 208 -12.59 8.90 42.83
CA GLY A 208 -13.08 10.28 42.73
C GLY A 208 -12.00 11.37 42.73
N VAL A 209 -10.72 11.02 42.88
CA VAL A 209 -9.59 11.95 42.81
C VAL A 209 -9.02 11.96 41.39
N ALA A 210 -8.84 13.15 40.82
CA ALA A 210 -8.19 13.34 39.53
C ALA A 210 -6.66 13.37 39.68
N VAL A 211 -5.98 12.47 39.00
CA VAL A 211 -4.51 12.42 38.89
C VAL A 211 -4.12 12.83 37.47
N PRO A 212 -3.30 13.86 37.26
CA PRO A 212 -2.84 14.23 35.93
C PRO A 212 -2.09 13.07 35.27
N THR A 213 -2.48 12.73 34.03
CA THR A 213 -1.82 11.69 33.24
C THR A 213 -0.91 12.36 32.21
N ALA A 214 0.31 11.84 32.05
CA ALA A 214 1.19 12.31 30.99
C ALA A 214 0.59 11.97 29.63
N ALA A 215 0.55 12.94 28.72
CA ALA A 215 0.19 12.73 27.32
C ALA A 215 1.41 13.04 26.45
N GLN A 216 1.57 12.29 25.37
CA GLN A 216 2.54 12.65 24.33
C GLN A 216 1.84 13.51 23.28
N GLU A 217 2.30 14.74 23.15
CA GLU A 217 1.96 15.61 22.03
C GLU A 217 2.56 15.01 20.74
N ASN A 218 1.77 14.95 19.66
CA ASN A 218 2.16 14.38 18.36
C ASN A 218 2.44 12.86 18.34
N ALA A 219 2.22 12.15 19.45
CA ALA A 219 2.13 10.70 19.39
C ALA A 219 0.88 10.32 18.61
N VAL A 220 0.98 9.23 17.84
CA VAL A 220 -0.09 8.82 16.95
C VAL A 220 -0.49 7.37 17.17
N PRO A 221 -1.78 7.02 16.98
CA PRO A 221 -2.23 5.64 17.05
C PRO A 221 -1.54 4.74 16.01
N PRO A 222 -1.46 3.42 16.24
CA PRO A 222 -0.94 2.48 15.26
C PRO A 222 -1.72 2.53 13.93
N TYR A 223 -1.03 2.90 12.86
CA TYR A 223 -1.60 3.09 11.52
C TYR A 223 -2.42 1.89 11.04
N ARG A 224 -1.87 0.68 11.14
CA ARG A 224 -2.49 -0.53 10.59
C ARG A 224 -3.76 -0.93 11.35
N ASP A 225 -3.78 -0.74 12.66
CA ASP A 225 -4.88 -1.20 13.50
C ASP A 225 -6.07 -0.24 13.44
N PHE A 226 -5.80 1.07 13.30
CA PHE A 226 -6.82 2.13 13.32
C PHE A 226 -6.99 2.85 11.96
N ALA A 227 -6.54 2.24 10.86
CA ALA A 227 -6.73 2.81 9.52
C ALA A 227 -8.20 3.07 9.18
N PHE A 228 -9.13 2.29 9.73
CA PHE A 228 -10.57 2.46 9.53
C PHE A 228 -11.11 3.78 10.14
N VAL A 229 -10.38 4.40 11.08
CA VAL A 229 -10.73 5.71 11.65
C VAL A 229 -10.42 6.84 10.66
N ALA A 230 -9.40 6.64 9.81
CA ALA A 230 -9.09 7.57 8.73
C ALA A 230 -10.14 7.44 7.63
N ALA A 231 -10.65 8.58 7.16
CA ALA A 231 -11.63 8.61 6.07
C ALA A 231 -11.33 9.78 5.14
N GLU A 232 -11.50 9.54 3.83
CA GLU A 232 -11.43 10.62 2.85
C GLU A 232 -12.61 11.59 3.06
N GLY A 233 -12.34 12.89 3.10
CA GLY A 233 -13.37 13.92 3.24
C GLY A 233 -13.87 14.20 4.66
N ARG A 234 -13.45 13.43 5.69
CA ARG A 234 -13.62 13.87 7.08
C ARG A 234 -12.72 15.09 7.32
N TYR A 235 -13.32 16.20 7.75
CA TYR A 235 -12.67 17.50 7.85
C TYR A 235 -11.39 17.46 8.71
N TRP A 236 -10.29 18.01 8.16
CA TRP A 236 -8.98 18.38 8.74
C TRP A 236 -8.76 18.19 10.27
N SER A 237 -8.78 16.95 10.77
CA SER A 237 -8.59 16.70 12.21
C SER A 237 -7.22 17.19 12.69
N GLY A 238 -7.20 17.78 13.90
CA GLY A 238 -5.99 18.17 14.59
C GLY A 238 -5.15 16.98 15.04
N ASP A 239 -4.01 17.27 15.65
CA ASP A 239 -3.11 16.26 16.16
C ASP A 239 -3.79 15.38 17.22
N TRP A 240 -3.37 14.12 17.25
CA TRP A 240 -3.76 13.19 18.31
C TRP A 240 -3.16 13.62 19.64
N MET A 241 -3.98 13.56 20.69
CA MET A 241 -3.50 13.42 22.06
C MET A 241 -3.56 11.94 22.40
N VAL A 242 -2.39 11.36 22.70
CA VAL A 242 -2.28 9.96 23.15
C VAL A 242 -1.84 9.96 24.61
N ALA A 243 -2.68 9.38 25.46
CA ALA A 243 -2.35 9.21 26.87
C ALA A 243 -1.24 8.17 27.04
N THR A 244 -0.31 8.43 27.95
CA THR A 244 0.83 7.56 28.24
C THR A 244 0.82 7.11 29.69
N ALA A 245 1.63 6.09 30.02
CA ALA A 245 1.64 5.46 31.35
C ALA A 245 0.25 4.97 31.79
N LEU A 246 -0.50 4.37 30.84
CA LEU A 246 -1.84 3.87 31.10
C LEU A 246 -1.83 2.70 32.08
N GLU A 247 -2.84 2.65 32.93
CA GLU A 247 -3.13 1.58 33.87
C GLU A 247 -4.37 0.82 33.39
N ARG A 248 -4.41 -0.49 33.64
CA ARG A 248 -5.64 -1.26 33.40
C ARG A 248 -6.65 -0.86 34.46
N THR A 249 -7.82 -0.40 34.02
CA THR A 249 -8.96 -0.17 34.90
C THR A 249 -9.52 -1.53 35.34
N PRO A 250 -9.74 -1.76 36.65
CA PRO A 250 -10.35 -2.99 37.14
C PRO A 250 -11.72 -3.20 36.51
N ALA A 251 -12.04 -4.44 36.16
CA ALA A 251 -13.38 -4.78 35.70
C ALA A 251 -14.42 -4.38 36.77
N THR A 252 -15.44 -3.62 36.37
CA THR A 252 -16.52 -3.20 37.28
C THR A 252 -17.20 -4.44 37.88
N PRO A 253 -17.22 -4.60 39.21
CA PRO A 253 -17.91 -5.71 39.85
C PRO A 253 -19.39 -5.77 39.45
N ALA A 254 -19.90 -6.98 39.20
CA ALA A 254 -21.31 -7.18 38.85
C ALA A 254 -22.23 -6.51 39.90
N GLY A 255 -23.06 -5.57 39.46
CA GLY A 255 -24.01 -4.83 40.31
C GLY A 255 -23.62 -3.39 40.67
N GLN A 256 -22.41 -2.92 40.30
CA GLN A 256 -22.07 -1.49 40.37
C GLN A 256 -22.39 -0.78 39.05
N ALA A 257 -23.06 0.37 39.15
CA ALA A 257 -23.51 1.15 37.98
C ALA A 257 -22.38 1.96 37.32
N GLU A 258 -21.31 2.27 38.04
CA GLU A 258 -20.19 3.08 37.54
C GLU A 258 -18.83 2.46 37.93
N PRO A 259 -17.83 2.48 37.02
CA PRO A 259 -16.48 2.06 37.34
C PRO A 259 -15.83 3.02 38.35
N SER A 260 -15.09 2.45 39.30
CA SER A 260 -14.39 3.21 40.35
C SER A 260 -13.10 3.90 39.86
N GLU A 261 -12.57 3.46 38.71
CA GLU A 261 -11.39 4.01 38.07
C GLU A 261 -11.62 4.16 36.55
N PHE A 262 -11.30 5.32 35.99
CA PHE A 262 -11.44 5.61 34.55
C PHE A 262 -10.56 6.80 34.14
N TYR A 263 -10.37 7.02 32.84
CA TYR A 263 -9.70 8.20 32.33
C TYR A 263 -10.71 9.26 31.90
N ARG A 264 -10.48 10.51 32.27
CA ARG A 264 -11.24 11.67 31.81
C ARG A 264 -10.43 12.44 30.78
N LEU A 265 -10.92 12.47 29.55
CA LEU A 265 -10.40 13.30 28.48
C LEU A 265 -11.18 14.62 28.48
N LYS A 266 -10.53 15.77 28.56
CA LYS A 266 -11.23 17.05 28.67
C LYS A 266 -10.65 18.15 27.81
N THR A 267 -11.52 19.06 27.39
CA THR A 267 -11.18 20.24 26.60
C THR A 267 -12.31 21.28 26.62
N THR A 268 -12.03 22.50 26.15
CA THR A 268 -13.05 23.52 25.85
C THR A 268 -13.10 23.78 24.35
N ILE A 269 -14.27 23.71 23.73
CA ILE A 269 -14.47 23.87 22.28
C ILE A 269 -15.36 25.08 22.03
N LYS A 270 -14.90 26.02 21.20
CA LYS A 270 -15.75 27.10 20.67
C LYS A 270 -16.42 26.63 19.38
N LEU A 271 -17.74 26.56 19.36
CA LEU A 271 -18.50 26.04 18.22
C LEU A 271 -18.63 27.08 17.11
N GLY A 272 -18.42 26.63 15.88
CA GLY A 272 -18.56 27.43 14.66
C GLY A 272 -19.90 27.20 13.95
N PRO A 273 -20.04 27.67 12.70
CA PRO A 273 -21.16 27.32 11.84
C PRO A 273 -21.12 25.85 11.38
N GLU A 274 -19.92 25.24 11.39
CA GLU A 274 -19.70 23.84 11.03
C GLU A 274 -19.62 22.95 12.29
N PRO A 275 -20.07 21.69 12.22
CA PRO A 275 -19.97 20.71 13.32
C PRO A 275 -18.53 20.37 13.70
N VAL A 276 -18.26 20.20 15.00
CA VAL A 276 -16.96 19.72 15.49
C VAL A 276 -17.01 18.20 15.67
N ALA A 277 -16.23 17.49 14.87
CA ALA A 277 -16.03 16.05 14.97
C ALA A 277 -14.94 15.73 16.00
N VAL A 278 -15.19 14.72 16.84
CA VAL A 278 -14.26 14.19 17.85
C VAL A 278 -14.10 12.69 17.62
N ASP A 279 -12.87 12.25 17.35
CA ASP A 279 -12.51 10.84 17.26
C ASP A 279 -11.91 10.38 18.60
N VAL A 280 -12.40 9.26 19.14
CA VAL A 280 -11.90 8.66 20.38
C VAL A 280 -11.54 7.20 20.14
N ILE A 281 -10.29 6.85 20.42
CA ILE A 281 -9.82 5.46 20.51
C ILE A 281 -9.76 5.10 21.99
N GLY A 282 -10.68 4.25 22.42
CA GLY A 282 -10.93 3.91 23.82
C GLY A 282 -12.38 3.47 24.00
N ARG A 283 -12.75 2.99 25.19
CA ARG A 283 -14.15 2.67 25.53
C ARG A 283 -14.77 3.84 26.29
N PRO A 284 -15.49 4.76 25.63
CA PRO A 284 -16.22 5.83 26.31
C PRO A 284 -17.35 5.23 27.16
N LEU A 285 -17.42 5.70 28.39
CA LEU A 285 -18.43 5.35 29.39
C LEU A 285 -19.54 6.40 29.40
N ARG A 286 -19.16 7.68 29.32
CA ARG A 286 -20.08 8.82 29.28
C ARG A 286 -19.40 10.05 28.68
N LEU A 287 -20.22 10.89 28.08
CA LEU A 287 -19.87 12.19 27.52
C LEU A 287 -20.50 13.27 28.39
N ARG A 288 -19.75 14.31 28.76
CA ARG A 288 -20.24 15.45 29.53
C ARG A 288 -20.02 16.72 28.72
N ILE A 289 -21.09 17.45 28.43
CA ILE A 289 -21.04 18.68 27.63
C ILE A 289 -21.80 19.78 28.36
N GLY A 290 -21.12 20.87 28.69
CA GLY A 290 -21.74 22.00 29.41
C GLY A 290 -22.41 21.57 30.73
N GLY A 291 -21.81 20.59 31.43
CA GLY A 291 -22.32 20.02 32.68
C GLY A 291 -23.44 18.97 32.53
N GLN A 292 -24.00 18.78 31.33
CA GLN A 292 -24.96 17.71 31.05
C GLN A 292 -24.24 16.40 30.78
N THR A 293 -24.74 15.28 31.32
CA THR A 293 -24.11 13.95 31.15
C THR A 293 -24.95 13.07 30.25
N TYR A 294 -24.28 12.42 29.29
CA TYR A 294 -24.84 11.45 28.36
C TYR A 294 -24.12 10.11 28.53
N PRO A 295 -24.81 9.04 28.98
CA PRO A 295 -24.20 7.72 29.06
C PRO A 295 -23.98 7.14 27.67
N VAL A 296 -22.76 6.66 27.39
CA VAL A 296 -22.44 6.05 26.09
C VAL A 296 -22.62 4.55 26.23
N ARG A 297 -23.63 3.98 25.54
CA ARG A 297 -23.93 2.55 25.59
C ARG A 297 -23.69 1.93 24.21
N PRO A 298 -22.86 0.87 24.09
CA PRO A 298 -22.59 0.19 22.82
C PRO A 298 -23.82 -0.16 21.99
N SER A 299 -24.89 -0.62 22.65
CA SER A 299 -26.15 -1.01 22.01
C SER A 299 -27.00 0.14 21.46
N GLN A 300 -26.64 1.40 21.73
CA GLN A 300 -27.38 2.60 21.30
C GLN A 300 -26.59 3.44 20.29
N LEU A 301 -25.44 2.97 19.81
CA LEU A 301 -24.50 3.77 19.02
C LEU A 301 -24.83 3.91 17.53
N ASN A 302 -25.79 3.15 17.01
CA ASN A 302 -26.20 3.23 15.61
C ASN A 302 -27.54 3.98 15.43
N SER A 303 -27.93 4.84 16.37
CA SER A 303 -29.18 5.59 16.27
C SER A 303 -29.01 6.78 15.32
N GLU A 304 -29.76 6.81 14.21
CA GLU A 304 -29.77 7.93 13.24
C GLU A 304 -30.28 9.27 13.80
N ARG A 305 -30.62 9.36 15.10
CA ARG A 305 -31.22 10.55 15.70
C ARG A 305 -30.23 11.30 16.58
N PRO A 306 -30.00 12.60 16.32
CA PRO A 306 -29.20 13.44 17.20
C PRO A 306 -29.76 13.47 18.63
N VAL A 307 -28.87 13.43 19.62
CA VAL A 307 -29.19 13.58 21.04
C VAL A 307 -29.04 15.05 21.43
N ASN A 308 -30.08 15.63 22.03
CA ASN A 308 -30.03 17.01 22.53
C ASN A 308 -29.51 17.03 23.97
N LEU A 309 -28.41 17.75 24.23
CA LEU A 309 -27.87 18.04 25.55
C LEU A 309 -27.90 19.55 25.80
N GLY A 310 -29.04 20.05 26.27
CA GLY A 310 -29.24 21.48 26.46
C GLY A 310 -29.19 22.26 25.13
N PRO A 311 -28.29 23.25 24.96
CA PRO A 311 -28.15 23.99 23.71
C PRO A 311 -27.30 23.27 22.64
N PHE A 312 -26.82 22.07 22.93
CA PHE A 312 -25.93 21.28 22.06
C PHE A 312 -26.65 20.05 21.52
N GLN A 313 -26.24 19.62 20.33
CA GLN A 313 -26.70 18.42 19.65
C GLN A 313 -25.51 17.52 19.34
N ILE A 314 -25.67 16.22 19.59
CA ILE A 314 -24.62 15.23 19.39
C ILE A 314 -25.15 14.12 18.51
N GLU A 315 -24.39 13.80 17.47
CA GLU A 315 -24.50 12.52 16.77
C GLU A 315 -23.30 11.66 17.16
N HIS A 316 -23.46 10.35 17.16
CA HIS A 316 -22.38 9.43 17.50
C HIS A 316 -22.45 8.19 16.63
N GLU A 317 -21.29 7.59 16.37
CA GLU A 317 -21.14 6.38 15.58
C GLU A 317 -20.04 5.51 16.20
N LEU A 318 -20.28 4.19 16.24
CA LEU A 318 -19.24 3.21 16.55
C LEU A 318 -18.55 2.81 15.25
N LEU A 319 -17.25 3.09 15.16
CA LEU A 319 -16.41 2.70 14.03
C LEU A 319 -15.73 1.37 14.36
N CYS A 320 -15.87 0.39 13.48
CA CYS A 320 -15.16 -0.89 13.58
C CYS A 320 -14.44 -1.19 12.27
N ASP A 321 -13.43 -2.06 12.34
CA ASP A 321 -12.79 -2.56 11.14
C ASP A 321 -13.70 -3.55 10.38
N GLU A 322 -14.20 -3.13 9.21
CA GLU A 322 -15.05 -3.92 8.31
C GLU A 322 -14.29 -5.00 7.52
N GLN A 323 -12.94 -4.95 7.47
CA GLN A 323 -12.13 -5.83 6.62
C GLN A 323 -11.44 -6.92 7.43
N ARG A 324 -12.18 -7.99 7.72
CA ARG A 324 -11.55 -9.27 8.03
C ARG A 324 -11.70 -10.20 6.83
N GLU A 325 -10.54 -10.61 6.29
CA GLU A 325 -10.43 -11.53 5.15
C GLU A 325 -11.46 -12.68 5.30
N ASP A 326 -12.40 -12.73 4.35
CA ASP A 326 -13.48 -13.71 4.14
C ASP A 326 -14.87 -13.48 4.80
N GLU A 327 -15.07 -12.49 5.67
CA GLU A 327 -16.42 -12.12 6.16
C GLU A 327 -16.60 -10.59 6.21
N LEU A 328 -17.45 -10.07 5.32
CA LEU A 328 -18.01 -8.72 5.43
C LEU A 328 -18.80 -8.64 6.74
N ILE A 329 -18.27 -7.92 7.72
CA ILE A 329 -18.99 -7.60 8.96
C ILE A 329 -19.98 -6.49 8.60
N GLU A 330 -21.28 -6.82 8.47
CA GLU A 330 -22.33 -5.86 8.08
C GLU A 330 -22.60 -4.80 9.16
N ASP A 331 -22.26 -5.05 10.43
CA ASP A 331 -22.22 -4.05 11.50
C ASP A 331 -21.38 -4.50 12.71
N CYS A 332 -21.06 -3.57 13.61
CA CYS A 332 -20.41 -3.88 14.90
C CYS A 332 -21.29 -4.73 15.85
N SER A 333 -22.54 -5.06 15.50
CA SER A 333 -23.52 -5.67 16.42
C SER A 333 -23.30 -7.17 16.65
N GLY A 334 -22.54 -7.83 15.77
CA GLY A 334 -22.14 -9.25 15.92
C GLY A 334 -21.19 -9.52 17.09
N PHE A 335 -20.63 -8.49 17.72
CA PHE A 335 -19.69 -8.60 18.84
C PHE A 335 -20.26 -7.90 20.09
N PRO A 336 -20.98 -8.61 20.97
CA PRO A 336 -21.51 -8.04 22.20
C PRO A 336 -20.43 -7.68 23.24
N ASP A 337 -19.16 -8.04 22.98
CA ASP A 337 -18.02 -7.73 23.87
C ASP A 337 -16.83 -7.14 23.09
N PRO A 338 -16.46 -5.86 23.31
CA PRO A 338 -15.26 -5.25 22.73
C PRO A 338 -13.93 -5.91 23.15
N GLU A 339 -13.93 -6.81 24.14
CA GLU A 339 -12.77 -7.67 24.43
C GLU A 339 -12.56 -8.79 23.40
N ALA A 340 -13.48 -8.96 22.43
CA ALA A 340 -13.35 -9.92 21.33
C ALA A 340 -12.21 -9.59 20.35
N GLY A 341 -11.39 -8.56 20.61
CA GLY A 341 -10.12 -8.25 19.95
C GLY A 341 -10.28 -7.75 18.51
N VAL A 342 -11.30 -6.94 18.24
CA VAL A 342 -11.45 -6.13 17.03
C VAL A 342 -11.09 -4.69 17.40
N ALA A 343 -10.28 -4.01 16.59
CA ALA A 343 -10.00 -2.60 16.82
C ALA A 343 -11.26 -1.77 16.54
N PHE A 344 -11.62 -0.89 17.47
CA PHE A 344 -12.79 -0.02 17.37
C PHE A 344 -12.45 1.40 17.82
N ALA A 345 -13.24 2.36 17.34
CA ALA A 345 -13.16 3.76 17.74
C ALA A 345 -14.56 4.36 17.78
N PHE A 346 -14.69 5.53 18.39
CA PHE A 346 -15.94 6.26 18.51
C PHE A 346 -15.79 7.60 17.82
N TRP A 347 -16.80 7.96 17.04
CA TRP A 347 -16.91 9.27 16.44
C TRP A 347 -18.09 10.00 17.07
N PHE A 348 -17.87 11.25 17.47
CA PHE A 348 -18.89 12.15 17.98
C PHE A 348 -18.93 13.41 17.12
N ASN A 349 -20.11 13.84 16.72
CA ASN A 349 -20.33 15.06 15.97
C ASN A 349 -21.08 16.08 16.83
N LEU A 350 -20.41 17.16 17.22
CA LEU A 350 -20.94 18.18 18.10
C LEU A 350 -21.44 19.39 17.31
N THR A 351 -22.71 19.72 17.47
CA THR A 351 -23.33 20.93 16.92
C THR A 351 -23.96 21.78 18.02
N GLY A 352 -24.07 23.08 17.77
CA GLY A 352 -24.61 24.04 18.72
C GLY A 352 -24.70 25.43 18.11
N ARG A 353 -25.04 26.43 18.94
CA ARG A 353 -25.11 27.82 18.45
C ARG A 353 -23.70 28.33 18.13
N PRO A 354 -23.46 28.93 16.94
CA PRO A 354 -22.16 29.52 16.61
C PRO A 354 -21.71 30.53 17.67
N GLY A 355 -20.44 30.46 18.05
CA GLY A 355 -19.82 31.30 19.07
C GLY A 355 -19.98 30.79 20.51
N SER A 356 -20.82 29.77 20.76
CA SER A 356 -20.94 29.16 22.09
C SER A 356 -19.70 28.33 22.44
N GLU A 357 -19.31 28.36 23.71
CA GLU A 357 -18.25 27.51 24.25
C GLU A 357 -18.86 26.29 24.97
N ALA A 358 -18.33 25.12 24.66
CA ALA A 358 -18.70 23.85 25.26
C ALA A 358 -17.48 23.28 26.00
N GLU A 359 -17.61 23.10 27.32
CA GLU A 359 -16.69 22.23 28.07
C GLU A 359 -17.09 20.78 27.76
N VAL A 360 -16.15 20.03 27.16
CA VAL A 360 -16.36 18.66 26.70
C VAL A 360 -15.47 17.73 27.52
N GLU A 361 -16.07 16.76 28.18
CA GLU A 361 -15.38 15.69 28.91
C GLU A 361 -15.84 14.32 28.40
N VAL A 362 -14.90 13.43 28.10
CA VAL A 362 -15.16 12.03 27.75
C VAL A 362 -14.54 11.16 28.83
N ASP A 363 -15.38 10.49 29.62
CA ASP A 363 -14.91 9.47 30.54
C ASP A 363 -14.77 8.17 29.77
N ALA A 364 -13.58 7.57 29.74
CA ALA A 364 -13.25 6.42 28.93
C ALA A 364 -12.26 5.47 29.62
N GLU A 365 -12.22 4.23 29.16
CA GLU A 365 -11.22 3.24 29.55
C GLU A 365 -10.28 2.96 28.38
N PRO A 366 -8.99 2.67 28.66
CA PRO A 366 -8.03 2.33 27.61
C PRO A 366 -8.36 0.95 27.04
N ILE A 367 -8.08 0.78 25.75
CA ILE A 367 -8.27 -0.50 25.06
C ILE A 367 -6.94 -1.19 24.85
N SER A 368 -6.94 -2.52 24.82
CA SER A 368 -5.73 -3.28 24.48
C SER A 368 -5.62 -3.46 22.96
N VAL A 369 -4.55 -2.92 22.39
CA VAL A 369 -4.22 -2.96 20.97
C VAL A 369 -3.18 -4.04 20.74
N PHE A 370 -3.56 -5.11 20.07
CA PHE A 370 -2.65 -6.22 19.76
C PHE A 370 -2.30 -6.24 18.27
N PRO A 371 -1.02 -6.42 17.89
CA PRO A 371 -0.63 -6.47 16.49
C PRO A 371 -1.39 -7.58 15.73
N ARG A 372 -2.03 -7.25 14.61
CA ARG A 372 -2.76 -8.23 13.76
C ARG A 372 -1.89 -9.42 13.35
N GLU A 373 -0.59 -9.20 13.18
CA GLU A 373 0.39 -10.19 12.73
C GLU A 373 0.48 -11.40 13.66
N LEU A 374 0.09 -11.24 14.94
CA LEU A 374 0.06 -12.29 15.95
C LEU A 374 -1.15 -13.23 15.80
N ALA A 375 -2.22 -12.77 15.15
CA ALA A 375 -3.43 -13.53 14.84
C ALA A 375 -3.36 -14.19 13.44
N GLU A 376 -2.56 -13.65 12.53
CA GLU A 376 -2.31 -14.20 11.19
C GLU A 376 -1.50 -15.51 11.28
N ARG A 377 -2.12 -16.65 10.91
CA ARG A 377 -1.41 -17.93 10.79
C ARG A 377 -0.71 -18.00 9.44
N VAL A 378 0.62 -17.97 9.42
CA VAL A 378 1.39 -18.07 8.18
C VAL A 378 2.52 -19.07 8.31
N ALA A 379 2.40 -20.17 7.55
CA ALA A 379 3.43 -21.20 7.47
C ALA A 379 4.75 -20.63 6.92
N ASN A 380 5.88 -21.07 7.50
CA ASN A 380 7.25 -20.76 7.06
C ASN A 380 7.67 -19.27 7.12
N VAL A 381 7.11 -18.48 8.04
CA VAL A 381 7.52 -17.09 8.28
C VAL A 381 8.36 -16.99 9.56
N PRO A 382 9.36 -16.09 9.63
CA PRO A 382 10.09 -15.82 10.87
C PRO A 382 9.14 -15.48 12.04
N PRO A 383 9.53 -15.76 13.29
CA PRO A 383 8.74 -15.40 14.46
C PRO A 383 8.49 -13.90 14.50
N LEU A 384 7.31 -13.50 14.98
CA LEU A 384 6.99 -12.09 15.19
C LEU A 384 7.78 -11.59 16.41
N VAL A 385 8.65 -10.61 16.20
CA VAL A 385 9.47 -10.00 17.24
C VAL A 385 8.84 -8.69 17.69
N LEU A 386 8.51 -8.59 18.98
CA LEU A 386 7.90 -7.41 19.60
C LEU A 386 8.89 -6.75 20.55
N ARG A 387 9.24 -5.50 20.26
CA ARG A 387 10.05 -4.63 21.12
C ARG A 387 9.22 -3.42 21.53
N ARG A 388 8.74 -3.40 22.77
CA ARG A 388 7.84 -2.35 23.28
C ARG A 388 8.44 -1.54 24.44
N THR A 389 9.49 -2.05 25.05
CA THR A 389 10.31 -1.34 26.03
C THR A 389 11.77 -1.37 25.57
N PRO A 390 12.65 -0.51 26.11
CA PRO A 390 14.07 -0.49 25.77
C PRO A 390 14.79 -1.82 26.03
N HIS A 391 14.23 -2.68 26.90
CA HIS A 391 14.90 -3.84 27.43
C HIS A 391 14.21 -5.18 27.17
N LEU A 392 12.97 -5.23 26.70
CA LEU A 392 12.26 -6.49 26.51
C LEU A 392 11.91 -6.74 25.04
N GLU A 393 12.30 -7.92 24.57
CA GLU A 393 11.93 -8.47 23.27
C GLU A 393 11.15 -9.77 23.45
N VAL A 394 9.97 -9.87 22.85
CA VAL A 394 9.18 -11.10 22.81
C VAL A 394 9.11 -11.61 21.38
N ALA A 395 9.53 -12.86 21.15
CA ALA A 395 9.51 -13.50 19.83
C ALA A 395 8.49 -14.65 19.83
N CYS A 396 7.42 -14.52 19.05
CA CYS A 396 6.32 -15.49 18.97
C CYS A 396 6.28 -16.23 17.63
N ASP A 397 6.15 -17.56 17.67
CA ASP A 397 5.88 -18.38 16.49
C ASP A 397 4.49 -18.07 15.92
N ARG A 398 4.42 -17.89 14.60
CA ARG A 398 3.17 -17.58 13.86
C ARG A 398 2.40 -18.85 13.47
N ASN A 399 2.97 -20.04 13.66
CA ASN A 399 2.35 -21.33 13.32
C ASN A 399 1.63 -22.04 14.45
N TRP A 400 1.55 -21.44 15.63
CA TRP A 400 1.04 -22.12 16.81
C TRP A 400 -0.49 -22.32 16.75
N ALA A 401 -0.97 -23.52 17.14
CA ALA A 401 -2.38 -23.80 17.34
C ALA A 401 -2.77 -23.51 18.81
N PRO A 402 -3.92 -22.86 19.08
CA PRO A 402 -4.42 -22.73 20.44
C PRO A 402 -4.76 -24.13 20.95
N VAL A 403 -3.93 -24.69 21.83
CA VAL A 403 -4.19 -25.99 22.42
C VAL A 403 -5.25 -25.82 23.50
N ALA A 404 -6.48 -26.24 23.20
CA ALA A 404 -7.50 -26.54 24.20
C ALA A 404 -7.20 -27.91 24.81
N ASN A 405 -6.28 -27.97 25.77
CA ASN A 405 -6.30 -28.94 26.87
C ASN A 405 -5.10 -28.72 27.78
N THR A 406 -5.42 -28.43 29.04
CA THR A 406 -4.55 -28.52 30.21
C THR A 406 -4.04 -29.95 30.36
N ASP A 407 -2.72 -30.13 30.41
CA ASP A 407 -2.12 -31.34 30.95
C ASP A 407 -2.19 -31.26 32.49
N PRO A 408 -2.96 -32.14 33.18
CA PRO A 408 -3.23 -32.01 34.60
C PRO A 408 -2.05 -32.42 35.52
N GLY A 409 -0.85 -32.64 34.96
CA GLY A 409 0.33 -33.11 35.71
C GLY A 409 1.51 -32.14 35.80
N ASN A 410 1.56 -31.03 35.04
CA ASN A 410 2.74 -30.15 35.03
C ASN A 410 2.45 -28.65 34.78
N GLY A 411 1.19 -28.22 34.88
CA GLY A 411 0.80 -26.82 35.11
C GLY A 411 1.26 -25.73 34.13
N ARG A 412 1.90 -26.03 32.98
CA ARG A 412 2.42 -25.00 32.07
C ARG A 412 2.39 -25.42 30.60
N THR A 413 1.80 -24.55 29.77
CA THR A 413 1.75 -24.68 28.31
C THR A 413 2.94 -23.96 27.66
N ASN A 414 3.58 -24.59 26.67
CA ASN A 414 4.52 -23.89 25.79
C ASN A 414 3.73 -22.90 24.91
N SER A 415 3.84 -21.61 25.19
CA SER A 415 3.05 -20.55 24.54
C SER A 415 3.48 -20.27 23.09
N GLY A 416 4.52 -20.94 22.60
CA GLY A 416 5.13 -20.68 21.31
C GLY A 416 5.82 -19.31 21.24
N CYS A 417 6.03 -18.65 22.38
CA CYS A 417 6.72 -17.36 22.48
C CYS A 417 7.92 -17.44 23.43
N GLY A 418 9.05 -16.88 23.02
CA GLY A 418 10.19 -16.61 23.88
C GLY A 418 10.24 -15.13 24.28
N VAL A 419 10.88 -14.83 25.41
CA VAL A 419 11.17 -13.46 25.84
C VAL A 419 12.66 -13.35 26.19
N GLN A 420 13.28 -12.21 25.88
CA GLN A 420 14.69 -11.95 26.18
C GLN A 420 14.92 -10.48 26.58
N TRP A 421 15.99 -10.25 27.34
CA TRP A 421 16.43 -8.91 27.73
C TRP A 421 17.43 -8.35 26.70
N ILE A 422 17.18 -7.15 26.16
CA ILE A 422 18.00 -6.51 25.13
C ILE A 422 18.66 -5.22 25.64
N THR A 423 19.78 -4.84 25.02
CA THR A 423 20.49 -3.59 25.31
C THR A 423 20.29 -2.64 24.12
N PRO A 424 19.75 -1.42 24.31
CA PRO A 424 19.47 -0.52 23.20
C PRO A 424 20.77 -0.04 22.51
N GLU A 425 20.78 -0.03 21.18
CA GLU A 425 21.80 0.69 20.40
C GLU A 425 21.56 2.20 20.57
N VAL A 426 22.61 2.94 20.87
CA VAL A 426 22.56 4.39 21.08
C VAL A 426 22.16 5.08 19.77
N VAL A 427 20.97 5.68 19.73
CA VAL A 427 20.53 6.52 18.59
C VAL A 427 21.05 7.95 18.82
N GLU A 428 22.03 8.37 18.02
CA GLU A 428 22.53 9.75 18.00
C GLU A 428 21.42 10.74 17.63
N ARG A 429 21.30 11.83 18.41
CA ARG A 429 20.39 12.96 18.09
C ARG A 429 20.92 13.73 16.89
N ALA A 430 20.11 13.85 15.84
CA ALA A 430 20.46 14.56 14.61
C ALA A 430 20.56 16.09 14.83
N ALA A 431 21.71 16.66 14.43
CA ALA A 431 21.91 18.11 14.31
C ALA A 431 21.09 18.73 13.17
N ALA A 432 20.92 20.06 13.20
CA ALA A 432 20.18 20.84 12.22
C ALA A 432 20.66 20.62 10.77
N ARG A 433 19.69 20.57 9.86
CA ARG A 433 19.75 19.85 8.58
C ARG A 433 19.56 20.81 7.39
N GLU A 434 20.60 21.08 6.59
CA GLU A 434 20.54 21.69 5.23
C GLU A 434 19.52 21.01 4.28
N PRO A 435 18.86 21.76 3.37
CA PRO A 435 17.73 21.30 2.54
C PRO A 435 18.09 20.47 1.28
N TYR A 436 17.25 19.51 0.88
CA TYR A 436 17.34 18.80 -0.43
C TYR A 436 16.31 19.35 -1.44
N ARG A 437 16.59 19.18 -2.74
CA ARG A 437 15.70 19.63 -3.82
C ARG A 437 15.28 18.47 -4.70
N ILE A 438 13.98 18.37 -4.96
CA ILE A 438 13.41 17.44 -5.94
C ILE A 438 12.90 18.27 -7.11
N LEU A 439 13.38 17.96 -8.32
CA LEU A 439 13.11 18.73 -9.54
C LEU A 439 12.58 17.81 -10.65
N PRO A 440 11.70 18.27 -11.55
CA PRO A 440 11.40 17.57 -12.79
C PRO A 440 12.59 17.69 -13.75
N ARG A 441 12.47 17.10 -14.95
CA ARG A 441 13.58 16.96 -15.89
C ARG A 441 14.19 18.30 -16.33
N ASP A 442 13.36 19.33 -16.47
CA ASP A 442 13.79 20.66 -16.89
C ASP A 442 14.59 21.41 -15.80
N GLY A 443 14.52 20.96 -14.54
CA GLY A 443 15.17 21.59 -13.40
C GLY A 443 14.57 22.94 -12.99
N THR A 444 13.40 23.33 -13.52
CA THR A 444 12.90 24.70 -13.34
C THR A 444 11.86 24.85 -12.23
N THR A 445 11.16 23.77 -11.87
CA THR A 445 10.07 23.80 -10.89
C THR A 445 10.46 22.99 -9.65
N GLU A 446 10.56 23.63 -8.48
CA GLU A 446 10.76 22.89 -7.24
C GLU A 446 9.51 22.09 -6.88
N LEU A 447 9.66 20.78 -6.69
CA LEU A 447 8.55 19.89 -6.31
C LEU A 447 8.36 19.80 -4.80
N THR A 448 9.40 20.13 -4.03
CA THR A 448 9.36 20.27 -2.56
C THR A 448 9.97 21.60 -2.16
N ALA A 449 9.39 22.24 -1.15
CA ALA A 449 9.98 23.38 -0.48
C ALA A 449 11.29 22.93 0.19
N PRO A 450 12.46 23.48 -0.19
CA PRO A 450 13.74 22.93 0.23
C PRO A 450 13.87 22.83 1.76
N GLN A 451 13.45 23.88 2.48
CA GLN A 451 13.64 24.00 3.93
C GLN A 451 12.73 23.08 4.76
N THR A 452 11.56 22.74 4.24
CA THR A 452 10.55 21.98 4.99
C THR A 452 10.32 20.57 4.45
N GLY A 453 10.80 20.29 3.23
CA GLY A 453 10.51 19.05 2.49
C GLY A 453 9.04 18.93 2.06
N ILE A 454 8.20 19.94 2.31
CA ILE A 454 6.76 19.87 1.98
C ILE A 454 6.59 19.98 0.46
N VAL A 455 5.72 19.15 -0.12
CA VAL A 455 5.37 19.21 -1.54
C VAL A 455 4.85 20.60 -1.95
N THR A 456 5.29 21.11 -3.10
CA THR A 456 4.83 22.42 -3.59
C THR A 456 3.45 22.35 -4.21
N GLN A 457 2.74 23.49 -4.28
CA GLN A 457 1.45 23.57 -4.95
C GLN A 457 1.54 23.14 -6.43
N ALA A 458 2.63 23.51 -7.11
CA ALA A 458 2.86 23.09 -8.50
C ALA A 458 2.94 21.56 -8.64
N ALA A 459 3.59 20.87 -7.71
CA ALA A 459 3.64 19.41 -7.70
C ALA A 459 2.27 18.78 -7.38
N LEU A 460 1.50 19.38 -6.47
CA LEU A 460 0.14 18.95 -6.14
C LEU A 460 -0.82 19.08 -7.33
N ASP A 461 -0.81 20.25 -8.00
CA ASP A 461 -1.66 20.53 -9.15
C ASP A 461 -1.26 19.72 -10.39
N ALA A 462 0.00 19.33 -10.47
CA ALA A 462 0.48 18.38 -11.46
C ALA A 462 0.23 16.91 -11.09
N GLY A 463 -0.36 16.61 -9.92
CA GLY A 463 -0.64 15.23 -9.49
C GLY A 463 0.59 14.41 -9.10
N LEU A 464 1.72 15.05 -8.78
CA LEU A 464 2.99 14.40 -8.47
C LEU A 464 3.16 14.01 -6.99
N ALA A 465 2.17 14.29 -6.14
CA ALA A 465 2.14 13.89 -4.74
C ALA A 465 2.49 12.40 -4.50
N PRO A 466 1.96 11.42 -5.26
CA PRO A 466 2.29 10.01 -5.06
C PRO A 466 3.76 9.66 -5.36
N VAL A 467 4.41 10.41 -6.25
CA VAL A 467 5.83 10.20 -6.64
C VAL A 467 6.76 10.81 -5.59
N VAL A 468 6.51 12.08 -5.26
CA VAL A 468 7.39 12.89 -4.41
C VAL A 468 7.18 12.57 -2.93
N GLY A 469 5.94 12.30 -2.55
CA GLY A 469 5.46 12.32 -1.17
C GLY A 469 5.04 13.73 -0.74
N LEU A 470 4.17 13.79 0.26
CA LEU A 470 3.53 15.03 0.67
C LEU A 470 4.36 15.81 1.69
N THR A 471 5.00 15.10 2.64
CA THR A 471 5.80 15.68 3.73
C THR A 471 6.88 14.68 4.17
N PRO A 472 7.93 15.08 4.91
CA PRO A 472 8.90 14.13 5.47
C PRO A 472 8.30 13.07 6.42
N GLN A 473 7.11 13.30 6.97
CA GLN A 473 6.38 12.35 7.83
C GLN A 473 5.57 11.31 7.02
N ASP A 474 5.48 11.50 5.70
CA ASP A 474 4.77 10.63 4.78
C ASP A 474 5.54 9.31 4.59
N VAL A 475 5.31 8.36 5.49
CA VAL A 475 6.10 7.13 5.63
C VAL A 475 6.21 6.37 4.29
N GLY A 476 7.45 6.01 3.94
CA GLY A 476 7.76 5.22 2.75
C GLY A 476 7.78 6.01 1.43
N SER A 477 7.53 7.32 1.47
CA SER A 477 7.65 8.22 0.32
C SER A 477 9.11 8.64 0.04
N LEU A 478 9.34 9.23 -1.14
CA LEU A 478 10.67 9.69 -1.55
C LEU A 478 11.21 10.78 -0.61
N VAL A 479 10.40 11.81 -0.32
CA VAL A 479 10.73 12.88 0.63
C VAL A 479 11.11 12.33 2.02
N ALA A 480 10.38 11.34 2.54
CA ALA A 480 10.66 10.73 3.84
C ALA A 480 11.98 9.94 3.84
N VAL A 481 12.27 9.20 2.77
CA VAL A 481 13.54 8.47 2.64
C VAL A 481 14.71 9.43 2.51
N LEU A 482 14.59 10.47 1.68
CA LEU A 482 15.64 11.48 1.51
C LEU A 482 15.91 12.25 2.82
N ASP A 483 14.87 12.56 3.60
CA ASP A 483 15.06 13.16 4.92
C ASP A 483 15.84 12.26 5.89
N GLY A 484 15.68 10.94 5.78
CA GLY A 484 16.32 9.96 6.65
C GLY A 484 17.79 9.62 6.32
N LEU A 485 18.38 10.13 5.23
CA LEU A 485 19.73 9.75 4.77
C LEU A 485 20.86 10.53 5.47
N PRO A 486 22.01 9.88 5.77
CA PRO A 486 23.24 10.56 6.19
C PRO A 486 23.79 11.43 5.06
N ARG A 487 24.20 12.67 5.36
CA ARG A 487 24.47 13.70 4.34
C ARG A 487 25.88 13.60 3.75
N GLN A 488 25.97 13.49 2.42
CA GLN A 488 27.13 13.90 1.63
C GLN A 488 26.63 14.73 0.44
N ALA A 489 26.96 16.04 0.41
CA ALA A 489 26.69 17.06 -0.62
C ALA A 489 25.28 17.15 -1.28
N PRO A 490 24.77 18.36 -1.57
CA PRO A 490 23.45 18.53 -2.18
C PRO A 490 23.52 18.21 -3.69
N GLU A 491 23.21 16.97 -4.08
CA GLU A 491 22.83 16.69 -5.47
C GLU A 491 21.32 16.91 -5.61
N ASP A 492 20.91 17.77 -6.55
CA ASP A 492 19.49 17.91 -6.94
C ASP A 492 18.95 16.55 -7.38
N PHE A 493 17.85 16.11 -6.80
CA PHE A 493 17.19 14.86 -7.18
C PHE A 493 16.29 15.12 -8.39
N ARG A 494 16.86 15.02 -9.60
CA ARG A 494 16.17 15.29 -10.87
C ARG A 494 15.42 14.08 -11.37
N LEU A 495 14.11 14.20 -11.48
CA LEU A 495 13.22 13.19 -12.04
C LEU A 495 13.21 13.22 -13.57
N THR A 496 12.80 12.13 -14.21
CA THR A 496 12.63 12.03 -15.68
C THR A 496 11.34 12.68 -16.19
N ILE A 497 10.48 13.12 -15.28
CA ILE A 497 9.16 13.71 -15.55
C ILE A 497 9.30 14.95 -16.43
N ASP A 498 8.58 14.95 -17.55
CA ASP A 498 8.37 16.11 -18.41
C ASP A 498 7.17 16.90 -17.87
N MET A 499 7.44 18.05 -17.27
CA MET A 499 6.41 18.81 -16.54
C MET A 499 5.24 19.24 -17.44
N ARG A 500 5.48 19.48 -18.73
CA ARG A 500 4.40 19.83 -19.65
C ARG A 500 3.51 18.63 -19.93
N MET A 501 4.09 17.48 -20.23
CA MET A 501 3.30 16.25 -20.43
C MET A 501 2.55 15.89 -19.15
N GLN A 502 3.20 16.00 -17.99
CA GLN A 502 2.60 15.72 -16.69
C GLN A 502 1.35 16.55 -16.45
N VAL A 503 1.43 17.88 -16.60
CA VAL A 503 0.30 18.78 -16.42
C VAL A 503 -0.83 18.46 -17.40
N THR A 504 -0.51 18.22 -18.68
CA THR A 504 -1.53 17.84 -19.68
C THR A 504 -2.23 16.54 -19.30
N VAL A 505 -1.48 15.52 -18.88
CA VAL A 505 -2.03 14.21 -18.52
C VAL A 505 -2.94 14.32 -17.29
N GLN A 506 -2.49 14.99 -16.23
CA GLN A 506 -3.29 15.16 -15.02
C GLN A 506 -4.58 15.97 -15.30
N GLN A 507 -4.49 17.07 -16.04
CA GLN A 507 -5.66 17.89 -16.38
C GLN A 507 -6.70 17.14 -17.20
N VAL A 508 -6.29 16.32 -18.16
CA VAL A 508 -7.23 15.48 -18.93
C VAL A 508 -7.87 14.43 -18.02
N LEU A 509 -7.09 13.82 -17.13
CA LEU A 509 -7.59 12.82 -16.19
C LEU A 509 -8.64 13.42 -15.23
N ASP A 510 -8.33 14.56 -14.60
CA ASP A 510 -9.22 15.26 -13.68
C ASP A 510 -10.54 15.70 -14.36
N ARG A 511 -10.48 16.08 -15.64
CA ARG A 511 -11.66 16.48 -16.40
C ARG A 511 -12.55 15.30 -16.80
N GLU A 512 -11.95 14.19 -17.22
CA GLU A 512 -12.70 13.10 -17.87
C GLU A 512 -13.06 11.97 -16.89
N ALA A 513 -12.21 11.64 -15.91
CA ALA A 513 -12.43 10.50 -15.01
C ALA A 513 -13.77 10.58 -14.23
N PRO A 514 -14.16 11.72 -13.60
CA PRO A 514 -15.41 11.82 -12.84
C PRO A 514 -16.67 11.57 -13.67
N CYS A 515 -16.63 11.83 -14.98
CA CYS A 515 -17.79 11.76 -15.86
C CYS A 515 -17.95 10.41 -16.58
N ARG A 516 -17.00 9.48 -16.41
CA ARG A 516 -16.98 8.17 -17.09
C ARG A 516 -17.34 6.99 -16.21
N GLY A 517 -17.66 7.26 -14.94
CA GLY A 517 -18.36 6.33 -14.07
C GLY A 517 -19.83 6.12 -14.45
N VAL A 518 -20.38 6.82 -15.45
CA VAL A 518 -21.81 6.85 -15.76
C VAL A 518 -22.16 5.98 -16.97
N ARG A 519 -23.15 5.09 -16.83
CA ARG A 519 -23.82 4.47 -17.97
C ARG A 519 -24.70 5.55 -18.61
N THR A 520 -24.51 5.90 -19.89
CA THR A 520 -25.54 6.65 -20.63
C THR A 520 -26.79 5.79 -20.74
N ILE A 521 -27.61 5.77 -19.70
CA ILE A 521 -29.04 5.46 -19.80
C ILE A 521 -29.56 6.52 -20.77
N ALA A 522 -30.18 6.08 -21.86
CA ALA A 522 -30.66 6.94 -22.92
C ALA A 522 -31.50 8.10 -22.37
N ARG A 523 -30.87 9.26 -22.12
CA ARG A 523 -31.62 10.50 -21.86
C ARG A 523 -32.32 10.88 -23.17
N PRO A 524 -33.62 11.20 -23.14
CA PRO A 524 -34.31 11.71 -24.32
C PRO A 524 -33.56 12.93 -24.86
N ARG A 525 -33.49 13.04 -26.19
CA ARG A 525 -32.73 14.07 -26.93
C ARG A 525 -33.02 15.51 -26.50
N SER A 526 -34.14 15.77 -25.82
CA SER A 526 -34.55 17.07 -25.30
C SER A 526 -33.79 17.54 -24.05
N ALA A 527 -33.09 16.66 -23.31
CA ALA A 527 -32.39 17.03 -22.07
C ALA A 527 -30.90 17.43 -22.26
N ARG A 528 -30.41 17.52 -23.50
CA ARG A 528 -28.99 17.82 -23.81
C ARG A 528 -28.54 19.26 -23.52
N ARG A 529 -29.42 20.15 -23.02
CA ARG A 529 -29.14 21.58 -22.92
C ARG A 529 -29.01 22.15 -21.50
N ALA A 530 -29.16 21.35 -20.44
CA ALA A 530 -29.07 21.87 -19.08
C ALA A 530 -28.59 20.82 -18.07
N SER A 531 -27.28 20.57 -18.01
CA SER A 531 -26.47 20.52 -16.78
C SER A 531 -25.06 20.01 -17.10
N ARG A 532 -24.05 20.72 -16.59
CA ARG A 532 -22.61 20.39 -16.64
C ARG A 532 -22.19 19.54 -15.43
N GLU A 533 -23.15 19.00 -14.68
CA GLU A 533 -22.90 18.18 -13.50
C GLU A 533 -22.87 16.70 -13.91
N CYS A 534 -21.79 16.01 -13.55
CA CYS A 534 -21.57 14.58 -13.73
C CYS A 534 -21.86 13.85 -12.40
N PRO A 535 -23.10 13.40 -12.11
CA PRO A 535 -23.50 13.04 -10.75
C PRO A 535 -23.48 11.54 -10.42
N ASP A 536 -23.09 10.64 -11.34
CA ASP A 536 -23.35 9.19 -11.18
C ASP A 536 -22.08 8.30 -11.31
N HIS A 537 -20.99 8.59 -10.60
CA HIS A 537 -19.82 7.69 -10.53
C HIS A 537 -19.82 6.85 -9.25
N HIS A 538 -19.20 5.67 -9.29
CA HIS A 538 -18.99 4.84 -8.09
C HIS A 538 -17.97 5.52 -7.17
N GLU A 539 -18.17 5.46 -5.86
CA GLU A 539 -17.28 6.08 -4.86
C GLU A 539 -15.85 5.52 -4.93
N ASP A 540 -15.70 4.21 -5.18
CA ASP A 540 -14.41 3.56 -5.41
C ASP A 540 -13.80 3.77 -6.81
N LEU A 541 -14.34 4.67 -7.65
CA LEU A 541 -13.75 4.92 -8.97
C LEU A 541 -12.30 5.36 -8.78
N ARG A 542 -11.40 4.76 -9.57
CA ARG A 542 -10.00 5.20 -9.64
C ARG A 542 -9.56 5.22 -11.08
N ALA A 543 -8.64 6.10 -11.40
CA ALA A 543 -8.05 6.13 -12.73
C ALA A 543 -6.56 6.42 -12.66
N ALA A 544 -5.80 5.90 -13.62
CA ALA A 544 -4.37 6.18 -13.71
C ALA A 544 -3.89 6.19 -15.16
N VAL A 545 -2.91 7.04 -15.46
CA VAL A 545 -2.28 7.14 -16.78
C VAL A 545 -0.76 7.20 -16.63
N VAL A 546 -0.05 6.48 -17.49
CA VAL A 546 1.42 6.50 -17.58
C VAL A 546 1.85 6.81 -19.00
N LEU A 547 2.85 7.67 -19.17
CA LEU A 547 3.60 7.86 -20.41
C LEU A 547 5.08 7.51 -20.20
N LEU A 548 5.64 6.67 -21.07
CA LEU A 548 7.04 6.26 -21.09
C LEU A 548 7.72 6.64 -22.40
N ASP A 549 9.00 7.00 -22.34
CA ASP A 549 9.85 7.09 -23.52
C ASP A 549 10.19 5.67 -24.01
N ALA A 550 9.67 5.30 -25.19
CA ALA A 550 9.91 4.02 -25.86
C ALA A 550 10.83 4.18 -27.09
N GLY A 551 11.58 5.28 -27.14
CA GLY A 551 12.45 5.64 -28.25
C GLY A 551 13.59 4.65 -28.51
N SER A 552 14.24 4.86 -29.65
CA SER A 552 15.44 4.12 -30.07
C SER A 552 16.70 4.55 -29.30
N ASP A 553 16.67 5.71 -28.64
CA ASP A 553 17.77 6.22 -27.83
C ASP A 553 17.90 5.43 -26.51
N ASP A 554 18.97 4.62 -26.40
CA ASP A 554 19.26 3.79 -25.23
C ASP A 554 19.39 4.61 -23.93
N ALA A 555 19.80 5.88 -24.02
CA ALA A 555 19.97 6.75 -22.84
C ALA A 555 18.64 7.22 -22.25
N ARG A 556 17.58 7.31 -23.05
CA ARG A 556 16.25 7.80 -22.64
C ARG A 556 15.18 6.73 -22.56
N ARG A 557 15.38 5.58 -23.20
CA ARG A 557 14.42 4.48 -23.18
C ARG A 557 14.06 4.07 -21.75
N GLY A 558 12.77 4.02 -21.45
CA GLY A 558 12.25 3.68 -20.14
C GLY A 558 12.11 4.86 -19.18
N GLU A 559 12.50 6.06 -19.57
CA GLU A 559 12.21 7.25 -18.76
C GLU A 559 10.69 7.43 -18.61
N VAL A 560 10.25 7.58 -17.36
CA VAL A 560 8.86 7.92 -17.04
C VAL A 560 8.68 9.41 -17.32
N LEU A 561 7.85 9.74 -18.31
CA LEU A 561 7.63 11.12 -18.75
C LEU A 561 6.46 11.77 -18.03
N ALA A 562 5.41 11.00 -17.74
CA ALA A 562 4.27 11.45 -16.96
C ALA A 562 3.58 10.28 -16.24
N VAL A 563 3.06 10.54 -15.05
CA VAL A 563 2.28 9.62 -14.21
C VAL A 563 1.16 10.38 -13.52
N ALA A 564 -0.09 10.04 -13.84
CA ALA A 564 -1.26 10.69 -13.25
C ALA A 564 -2.17 9.66 -12.57
N GLY A 565 -2.83 10.09 -11.51
CA GLY A 565 -3.79 9.30 -10.75
C GLY A 565 -5.03 10.11 -10.40
N TRP A 566 -6.15 9.41 -10.21
CA TRP A 566 -7.42 9.95 -9.75
C TRP A 566 -8.05 8.96 -8.73
N PRO A 567 -8.68 9.45 -7.63
CA PRO A 567 -8.85 10.85 -7.27
C PRO A 567 -7.52 11.53 -6.93
N SER A 568 -7.47 12.86 -7.09
CA SER A 568 -6.35 13.64 -6.57
C SER A 568 -6.49 13.77 -5.05
N VAL A 569 -5.38 13.87 -4.31
CA VAL A 569 -5.43 14.08 -2.86
C VAL A 569 -6.29 15.30 -2.52
N SER A 570 -7.36 15.06 -1.76
CA SER A 570 -8.25 16.10 -1.26
C SER A 570 -7.48 17.07 -0.37
N PRO A 571 -7.68 18.40 -0.51
CA PRO A 571 -7.17 19.34 0.48
C PRO A 571 -7.86 19.02 1.80
N GLY A 572 -7.10 18.60 2.80
CA GLY A 572 -7.73 18.01 3.97
C GLY A 572 -6.79 17.39 4.94
N LEU A 573 -5.92 16.60 4.36
CA LEU A 573 -5.72 15.29 4.94
C LEU A 573 -4.63 15.37 6.01
N PRO A 574 -4.91 14.94 7.26
CA PRO A 574 -3.85 14.76 8.24
C PRO A 574 -2.78 13.80 7.71
N ALA A 575 -1.50 14.12 7.94
CA ALA A 575 -0.39 13.24 7.54
C ALA A 575 -0.54 11.84 8.15
N TRP A 576 -1.13 11.75 9.35
CA TRP A 576 -1.47 10.47 9.96
C TRP A 576 -2.53 9.71 9.19
N ASP A 577 -3.63 10.36 8.77
CA ASP A 577 -4.72 9.70 8.03
C ASP A 577 -4.22 9.09 6.72
N LEU A 578 -3.40 9.84 5.98
CA LEU A 578 -2.78 9.32 4.75
C LEU A 578 -1.94 8.07 5.02
N ALA A 579 -1.06 8.13 6.02
CA ALA A 579 -0.20 7.00 6.37
C ALA A 579 -1.02 5.81 6.91
N ALA A 580 -2.10 6.08 7.65
CA ALA A 580 -3.02 5.06 8.15
C ALA A 580 -3.72 4.34 6.99
N LEU A 581 -4.30 5.09 6.04
CA LEU A 581 -4.90 4.53 4.85
C LEU A 581 -3.87 3.77 4.01
N GLU A 582 -2.69 4.33 3.76
CA GLU A 582 -1.65 3.68 2.97
C GLU A 582 -1.15 2.34 3.53
N ILE A 583 -1.11 2.20 4.86
CA ILE A 583 -0.58 1.01 5.54
C ILE A 583 -1.69 0.01 5.87
N GLY A 584 -2.82 0.48 6.41
CA GLY A 584 -3.88 -0.40 6.92
C GLY A 584 -5.08 -0.55 5.99
N ALA A 585 -5.37 0.40 5.12
CA ALA A 585 -6.49 0.35 4.17
C ALA A 585 -6.09 0.87 2.78
N PRO A 586 -5.05 0.28 2.13
CA PRO A 586 -4.39 0.88 0.96
C PRO A 586 -5.31 1.06 -0.25
N SER A 587 -6.42 0.34 -0.32
CA SER A 587 -7.46 0.55 -1.32
C SER A 587 -8.23 1.86 -1.08
N ARG A 588 -8.51 2.23 0.17
CA ARG A 588 -9.22 3.47 0.53
C ARG A 588 -8.32 4.71 0.55
N SER A 589 -7.02 4.54 0.33
CA SER A 589 -6.08 5.66 0.27
C SER A 589 -6.37 6.58 -0.92
N PRO A 590 -6.35 7.93 -0.76
CA PRO A 590 -6.52 8.86 -1.88
C PRO A 590 -5.30 8.87 -2.82
N VAL A 591 -4.21 8.22 -2.43
CA VAL A 591 -3.09 7.96 -3.33
C VAL A 591 -3.08 6.51 -3.85
N SER A 592 -4.10 5.69 -3.57
CA SER A 592 -4.22 4.30 -4.04
C SER A 592 -4.24 4.15 -5.57
N GLY A 593 -4.65 5.18 -6.29
CA GLY A 593 -4.59 5.27 -7.76
C GLY A 593 -3.18 5.35 -8.35
N MET A 594 -2.12 4.95 -7.62
CA MET A 594 -0.75 5.01 -8.15
C MET A 594 -0.62 4.07 -9.36
N PRO A 595 -0.10 4.56 -10.50
CA PRO A 595 0.03 3.73 -11.69
C PRO A 595 0.95 2.51 -11.55
N TRP A 596 1.75 2.40 -10.49
CA TRP A 596 2.71 1.32 -10.27
C TRP A 596 2.39 0.42 -9.07
N ARG A 597 1.22 0.57 -8.43
CA ARG A 597 0.80 -0.30 -7.32
C ARG A 597 -0.47 -1.05 -7.69
N ALA A 598 -0.48 -2.35 -7.46
CA ALA A 598 -1.65 -3.20 -7.68
C ALA A 598 -2.11 -3.77 -6.33
N VAL A 599 -2.90 -2.97 -5.62
CA VAL A 599 -3.28 -3.23 -4.21
C VAL A 599 -4.50 -4.12 -4.06
N ASP A 600 -5.35 -4.22 -5.09
CA ASP A 600 -6.59 -5.00 -5.05
C ASP A 600 -7.00 -5.47 -6.46
N ILE A 601 -8.21 -6.05 -6.58
CA ILE A 601 -8.77 -6.58 -7.84
C ILE A 601 -8.96 -5.51 -8.93
N SER A 602 -8.97 -4.22 -8.60
CA SER A 602 -9.04 -3.12 -9.56
C SER A 602 -7.88 -3.12 -10.56
N ALA A 603 -6.75 -3.72 -10.19
CA ALA A 603 -5.56 -3.84 -11.03
C ALA A 603 -5.64 -4.98 -12.06
N THR A 604 -6.81 -5.55 -12.30
CA THR A 604 -6.99 -6.63 -13.28
C THR A 604 -7.00 -6.05 -14.71
N PRO A 605 -5.99 -6.32 -15.56
CA PRO A 605 -5.79 -5.62 -16.85
C PRO A 605 -6.78 -6.02 -17.95
N GLY A 606 -7.46 -7.16 -17.78
CA GLY A 606 -8.34 -7.74 -18.79
C GLY A 606 -7.62 -7.91 -20.13
N SER A 607 -8.36 -7.69 -21.23
CA SER A 607 -7.86 -7.94 -22.58
C SER A 607 -6.64 -7.12 -23.01
N SER A 608 -6.21 -6.10 -22.25
CA SER A 608 -4.94 -5.41 -22.51
C SER A 608 -3.73 -6.35 -22.29
N PHE A 609 -3.89 -7.39 -21.46
CA PHE A 609 -2.89 -8.44 -21.19
C PHE A 609 -2.71 -9.45 -22.34
N LYS A 610 -3.62 -9.50 -23.32
CA LYS A 610 -3.52 -10.40 -24.49
C LYS A 610 -2.20 -10.25 -25.26
N LEU A 611 -1.55 -9.09 -25.12
CA LEU A 611 -0.18 -8.86 -25.57
C LEU A 611 0.78 -9.94 -25.06
N VAL A 612 0.78 -10.19 -23.76
CA VAL A 612 1.68 -11.14 -23.09
C VAL A 612 1.41 -12.56 -23.57
N ALA A 613 0.13 -12.95 -23.65
CA ALA A 613 -0.28 -14.25 -24.17
C ALA A 613 0.16 -14.46 -25.63
N GLY A 614 0.02 -13.42 -26.47
CA GLY A 614 0.49 -13.43 -27.86
C GLY A 614 2.00 -13.57 -27.97
N LEU A 615 2.77 -12.80 -27.18
CA LEU A 615 4.23 -12.89 -27.17
C LEU A 615 4.73 -14.26 -26.69
N ALA A 616 4.13 -14.82 -25.65
CA ALA A 616 4.43 -16.16 -25.16
C ALA A 616 4.17 -17.23 -26.24
N ALA A 617 3.08 -17.08 -27.00
CA ALA A 617 2.77 -17.98 -28.11
C ALA A 617 3.73 -17.83 -29.31
N ILE A 618 4.13 -16.60 -29.64
CA ILE A 618 5.16 -16.35 -30.67
C ILE A 618 6.45 -17.05 -30.27
N GLU A 619 6.93 -16.85 -29.05
CA GLU A 619 8.14 -17.52 -28.54
C GLU A 619 8.01 -19.05 -28.59
N SER A 620 6.85 -19.60 -28.20
CA SER A 620 6.59 -21.04 -28.28
C SER A 620 6.58 -21.56 -29.72
N SER A 621 5.99 -20.83 -30.68
CA SER A 621 5.94 -21.24 -32.09
C SER A 621 7.34 -21.30 -32.72
N LEU A 622 8.22 -20.36 -32.34
CA LEU A 622 9.59 -20.33 -32.80
C LEU A 622 10.38 -21.58 -32.36
N ASN A 623 9.98 -22.23 -31.26
CA ASN A 623 10.61 -23.46 -30.75
C ASN A 623 10.15 -24.75 -31.46
N GLY A 624 9.49 -24.66 -32.62
CA GLY A 624 9.20 -25.82 -33.48
C GLY A 624 7.73 -26.26 -33.53
N ASP A 625 6.82 -25.48 -32.96
CA ASP A 625 5.39 -25.78 -33.01
C ASP A 625 4.73 -25.19 -34.27
N GLU A 626 4.77 -25.96 -35.36
CA GLU A 626 4.20 -25.56 -36.66
C GLU A 626 2.67 -25.38 -36.61
N ARG A 627 1.97 -26.13 -35.74
CA ARG A 627 0.51 -25.98 -35.58
C ARG A 627 0.19 -24.64 -34.95
N LEU A 628 0.92 -24.27 -33.91
CA LEU A 628 0.81 -22.96 -33.28
C LEU A 628 1.19 -21.83 -34.24
N GLU A 629 2.25 -21.98 -35.03
CA GLU A 629 2.61 -21.02 -36.07
C GLU A 629 1.43 -20.76 -37.03
N ARG A 630 0.86 -21.83 -37.60
CA ARG A 630 -0.27 -21.73 -38.55
C ARG A 630 -1.51 -21.13 -37.89
N LEU A 631 -1.76 -21.41 -36.61
CA LEU A 631 -2.83 -20.77 -35.84
C LEU A 631 -2.57 -19.26 -35.71
N LEU A 632 -1.36 -18.83 -35.35
CA LEU A 632 -1.03 -17.42 -35.16
C LEU A 632 -1.10 -16.63 -36.48
N ARG A 633 -0.65 -17.22 -37.59
CA ARG A 633 -0.77 -16.65 -38.94
C ARG A 633 -2.21 -16.63 -39.48
N GLY A 634 -3.11 -17.39 -38.88
CA GLY A 634 -4.50 -17.55 -39.33
C GLY A 634 -4.61 -18.35 -40.64
N ASP A 635 -3.74 -19.35 -40.80
CA ASP A 635 -3.65 -20.26 -41.95
C ASP A 635 -4.39 -21.60 -41.70
N LEU A 636 -4.96 -21.78 -40.50
CA LEU A 636 -5.86 -22.90 -40.20
C LEU A 636 -7.29 -22.57 -40.65
N ASP A 637 -8.02 -23.58 -41.12
CA ASP A 637 -9.47 -23.45 -41.24
C ASP A 637 -10.12 -23.33 -39.86
N LEU A 638 -11.32 -22.75 -39.82
CA LEU A 638 -12.02 -22.44 -38.59
C LEU A 638 -12.23 -23.66 -37.68
N GLY A 639 -12.60 -24.80 -38.25
CA GLY A 639 -12.82 -26.03 -37.48
C GLY A 639 -11.51 -26.57 -36.89
N ALA A 640 -10.41 -26.53 -37.65
CA ALA A 640 -9.09 -26.92 -37.16
C ALA A 640 -8.62 -26.01 -36.01
N ALA A 641 -8.78 -24.70 -36.16
CA ALA A 641 -8.41 -23.74 -35.12
C ALA A 641 -9.29 -23.89 -33.86
N ALA A 642 -10.59 -24.06 -34.02
CA ALA A 642 -11.52 -24.28 -32.92
C ALA A 642 -11.21 -25.55 -32.12
N ARG A 643 -10.91 -26.67 -32.80
CA ARG A 643 -10.47 -27.90 -32.13
C ARG A 643 -9.17 -27.72 -31.37
N MET A 644 -8.20 -27.02 -31.97
CA MET A 644 -6.91 -26.74 -31.33
C MET A 644 -7.08 -25.92 -30.04
N LEU A 645 -8.00 -24.96 -30.06
CA LEU A 645 -8.32 -24.08 -28.92
C LEU A 645 -9.37 -24.67 -27.97
N GLN A 646 -9.84 -25.90 -28.23
CA GLN A 646 -10.87 -26.59 -27.44
C GLN A 646 -12.19 -25.82 -27.33
N LEU A 647 -12.59 -25.12 -28.39
CA LEU A 647 -13.86 -24.39 -28.43
C LEU A 647 -15.03 -25.35 -28.65
N ALA A 648 -16.18 -25.00 -28.07
CA ALA A 648 -17.41 -25.78 -28.16
C ALA A 648 -18.63 -24.90 -28.42
N ALA A 649 -19.77 -25.55 -28.72
CA ALA A 649 -21.07 -24.90 -28.69
C ALA A 649 -21.69 -24.98 -27.29
N ARG A 650 -22.30 -23.87 -26.91
CA ARG A 650 -23.36 -23.80 -25.92
C ARG A 650 -24.66 -23.58 -26.68
N ARG A 651 -25.52 -24.60 -26.74
CA ARG A 651 -26.85 -24.49 -27.39
C ARG A 651 -27.67 -23.42 -26.68
N ASN A 652 -28.22 -22.52 -27.48
CA ASN A 652 -29.24 -21.58 -27.04
C ASN A 652 -30.55 -22.36 -26.93
N ASP A 653 -30.94 -22.84 -25.75
CA ASP A 653 -32.34 -23.19 -25.52
C ASP A 653 -33.10 -21.85 -25.50
N ALA A 654 -33.56 -21.41 -26.67
CA ALA A 654 -34.22 -20.12 -26.88
C ALA A 654 -35.61 -20.00 -26.21
N GLY A 655 -35.94 -20.86 -25.24
CA GLY A 655 -37.29 -21.01 -24.69
C GLY A 655 -37.47 -20.70 -23.21
N ASP A 656 -36.42 -20.49 -22.41
CA ASP A 656 -36.59 -20.32 -20.96
C ASP A 656 -35.98 -19.00 -20.47
N ALA A 657 -36.83 -17.96 -20.48
CA ALA A 657 -36.52 -16.63 -19.98
C ALA A 657 -36.67 -16.51 -18.46
N THR A 658 -36.57 -17.60 -17.70
CA THR A 658 -36.59 -17.56 -16.24
C THR A 658 -35.16 -17.64 -15.66
N PRO A 659 -34.73 -16.70 -14.80
CA PRO A 659 -33.36 -16.66 -14.26
C PRO A 659 -33.02 -17.80 -13.26
N LYS A 660 -33.92 -18.74 -13.00
CA LYS A 660 -33.88 -19.50 -11.74
C LYS A 660 -32.94 -20.69 -11.67
N ARG A 661 -32.37 -21.20 -12.77
CA ARG A 661 -31.30 -22.21 -12.71
C ARG A 661 -30.41 -22.11 -13.93
N ALA A 662 -29.26 -21.42 -13.82
CA ALA A 662 -28.20 -21.55 -14.82
C ALA A 662 -27.78 -23.03 -14.89
N ARG A 663 -28.14 -23.72 -15.98
CA ARG A 663 -27.72 -25.12 -16.18
C ARG A 663 -26.18 -25.20 -16.13
N PRO A 664 -25.62 -26.28 -15.54
CA PRO A 664 -24.18 -26.52 -15.58
C PRO A 664 -23.67 -26.50 -17.03
N CYS A 665 -22.45 -26.01 -17.23
CA CYS A 665 -21.80 -25.95 -18.53
C CYS A 665 -21.69 -27.37 -19.11
N THR A 666 -22.59 -27.73 -20.03
CA THR A 666 -22.57 -28.96 -20.81
C THR A 666 -22.18 -28.61 -22.24
N PRO A 667 -20.88 -28.65 -22.59
CA PRO A 667 -20.44 -28.35 -23.95
C PRO A 667 -20.96 -29.43 -24.90
N ASP A 668 -21.63 -29.02 -25.98
CA ASP A 668 -21.96 -29.93 -27.08
C ASP A 668 -20.70 -30.10 -27.93
N THR A 669 -20.01 -31.22 -27.72
CA THR A 669 -18.71 -31.51 -28.35
C THR A 669 -18.83 -32.46 -29.53
N PHE A 670 -20.01 -33.04 -29.77
CA PHE A 670 -20.15 -34.20 -30.67
C PHE A 670 -20.83 -33.90 -32.02
N ASN A 671 -21.43 -32.73 -32.21
CA ASN A 671 -22.11 -32.36 -33.48
C ASN A 671 -21.89 -30.89 -33.89
N LEU A 672 -20.63 -30.44 -33.95
CA LEU A 672 -20.32 -29.09 -34.43
C LEU A 672 -20.08 -29.08 -35.94
N ASN A 673 -20.80 -28.22 -36.67
CA ASN A 673 -20.51 -27.87 -38.04
C ASN A 673 -19.20 -27.05 -38.09
N PRO A 674 -18.09 -27.60 -38.61
CA PRO A 674 -16.80 -26.91 -38.64
C PRO A 674 -16.78 -25.67 -39.54
N ARG A 675 -17.86 -25.44 -40.31
CA ARG A 675 -18.03 -24.27 -41.18
C ARG A 675 -18.93 -23.19 -40.58
N ASP A 676 -19.68 -23.46 -39.52
CA ASP A 676 -20.53 -22.45 -38.87
C ASP A 676 -19.81 -21.79 -37.69
N PRO A 677 -19.42 -20.51 -37.82
CA PRO A 677 -18.75 -19.78 -36.74
C PRO A 677 -19.64 -19.46 -35.53
N ASN A 678 -20.97 -19.62 -35.66
CA ASN A 678 -21.88 -19.40 -34.55
C ASN A 678 -21.90 -20.57 -33.56
N GLU A 679 -21.43 -21.75 -33.98
CA GLU A 679 -21.37 -22.95 -33.15
C GLU A 679 -20.14 -22.98 -32.21
N PHE A 680 -19.18 -22.05 -32.31
CA PHE A 680 -17.97 -22.04 -31.47
C PHE A 680 -18.01 -21.05 -30.30
N ASN A 681 -19.16 -20.83 -29.68
CA ASN A 681 -19.42 -19.70 -28.79
C ASN A 681 -18.92 -19.83 -27.32
N THR A 682 -18.25 -20.92 -26.93
CA THR A 682 -17.74 -21.08 -25.55
C THR A 682 -16.41 -21.83 -25.48
N LEU A 683 -15.64 -21.55 -24.42
CA LEU A 683 -14.45 -22.30 -24.03
C LEU A 683 -14.75 -23.04 -22.71
N PRO A 684 -14.99 -24.35 -22.75
CA PRO A 684 -15.20 -25.16 -21.56
C PRO A 684 -13.87 -25.45 -20.86
N ILE A 685 -13.76 -25.06 -19.60
CA ILE A 685 -12.56 -25.29 -18.77
C ILE A 685 -12.94 -26.22 -17.62
N PRO A 686 -12.33 -27.42 -17.50
CA PRO A 686 -12.61 -28.32 -16.39
C PRO A 686 -12.26 -27.67 -15.05
N ASN A 687 -13.13 -27.84 -14.05
CA ASN A 687 -12.84 -27.47 -12.67
C ASN A 687 -11.74 -28.37 -12.07
N ARG A 688 -11.35 -28.13 -10.81
CA ARG A 688 -10.28 -28.88 -10.11
C ARG A 688 -10.48 -30.40 -10.16
N ASN A 689 -11.72 -30.89 -10.04
CA ASN A 689 -12.03 -32.33 -9.95
C ASN A 689 -12.37 -32.97 -11.31
N GLY A 690 -12.41 -32.17 -12.39
CA GLY A 690 -12.83 -32.59 -13.72
C GLY A 690 -14.31 -32.98 -13.85
N THR A 691 -15.13 -32.69 -12.83
CA THR A 691 -16.53 -33.11 -12.75
C THR A 691 -17.51 -32.08 -13.32
N SER A 692 -17.09 -30.81 -13.42
CA SER A 692 -17.88 -29.76 -14.06
C SER A 692 -16.98 -28.79 -14.83
N PHE A 693 -17.59 -27.97 -15.68
CA PHE A 693 -16.88 -27.01 -16.52
C PHE A 693 -17.25 -25.56 -16.17
N PHE A 694 -16.27 -24.68 -16.23
CA PHE A 694 -16.48 -23.25 -16.37
C PHE A 694 -16.57 -22.92 -17.87
N CYS A 695 -17.67 -22.29 -18.28
CA CYS A 695 -17.89 -21.87 -19.66
C CYS A 695 -17.41 -20.42 -19.83
N ALA A 696 -16.18 -20.22 -20.31
CA ALA A 696 -15.72 -18.89 -20.70
C ALA A 696 -16.41 -18.44 -22.00
N GLY A 697 -16.60 -17.13 -22.14
CA GLY A 697 -17.22 -16.48 -23.30
C GLY A 697 -16.51 -15.19 -23.70
N ASN A 698 -16.84 -14.67 -24.89
CA ASN A 698 -16.41 -13.33 -25.30
C ASN A 698 -17.17 -12.26 -24.52
N ALA A 699 -16.51 -11.13 -24.26
CA ALA A 699 -17.13 -10.00 -23.58
C ALA A 699 -18.07 -9.24 -24.54
N SER A 700 -19.37 -9.29 -24.28
CA SER A 700 -20.35 -8.31 -24.75
C SER A 700 -21.48 -8.19 -23.72
N GLU A 701 -22.29 -7.13 -23.80
CA GLU A 701 -23.48 -6.94 -22.93
C GLU A 701 -24.46 -8.13 -22.94
N ASN A 702 -24.29 -9.06 -23.87
CA ASN A 702 -24.99 -10.33 -23.91
C ASN A 702 -23.95 -11.45 -23.84
N ALA A 703 -23.87 -12.18 -22.72
CA ALA A 703 -22.97 -13.34 -22.49
C ALA A 703 -23.22 -14.56 -23.41
N ARG A 704 -23.69 -14.30 -24.64
CA ARG A 704 -24.18 -15.23 -25.67
C ARG A 704 -23.62 -14.87 -27.05
N THR A 705 -22.59 -14.02 -27.14
CA THR A 705 -22.06 -13.61 -28.45
C THR A 705 -21.26 -14.73 -29.13
N PRO A 706 -21.65 -15.13 -30.34
CA PRO A 706 -20.97 -16.21 -31.06
C PRO A 706 -19.52 -15.86 -31.42
N PHE A 707 -18.72 -16.90 -31.66
CA PHE A 707 -17.32 -16.78 -32.09
C PHE A 707 -17.16 -16.08 -33.44
N SER A 708 -18.23 -16.05 -34.24
CA SER A 708 -18.33 -15.24 -35.46
C SER A 708 -17.99 -13.76 -35.24
N ASN A 709 -18.18 -13.22 -34.04
CA ASN A 709 -17.78 -11.85 -33.72
C ASN A 709 -16.26 -11.67 -33.60
N ALA A 710 -15.50 -12.74 -33.40
CA ALA A 710 -14.03 -12.74 -33.44
C ALA A 710 -13.48 -12.85 -34.88
N LEU A 711 -14.33 -13.10 -35.86
CA LEU A 711 -13.95 -13.21 -37.26
C LEU A 711 -14.02 -11.86 -37.96
N LEU A 712 -13.09 -11.65 -38.88
CA LEU A 712 -13.11 -10.51 -39.79
C LEU A 712 -13.08 -11.00 -41.24
N PRO A 713 -13.85 -10.36 -42.15
CA PRO A 713 -13.71 -10.63 -43.57
C PRO A 713 -12.30 -10.21 -44.04
N PRO A 714 -11.67 -10.98 -44.96
CA PRO A 714 -10.29 -10.74 -45.38
C PRO A 714 -10.03 -9.30 -45.89
N GLN A 715 -11.01 -8.70 -46.57
CA GLN A 715 -10.88 -7.37 -47.16
C GLN A 715 -10.96 -6.23 -46.12
N GLY A 716 -11.47 -6.50 -44.91
CA GLY A 716 -11.67 -5.50 -43.86
C GLY A 716 -10.66 -5.52 -42.71
N SER A 717 -9.87 -6.60 -42.55
CA SER A 717 -8.97 -6.76 -41.40
C SER A 717 -7.61 -6.09 -41.57
N GLY A 718 -7.08 -6.03 -42.79
CA GLY A 718 -5.69 -5.60 -43.03
C GLY A 718 -4.62 -6.58 -42.51
N CYS A 719 -5.03 -7.78 -42.08
CA CYS A 719 -4.14 -8.85 -41.61
C CYS A 719 -3.65 -9.69 -42.81
N GLN A 720 -2.34 -9.80 -43.03
CA GLN A 720 -1.77 -10.61 -44.11
C GLN A 720 -1.84 -12.11 -43.82
N GLY A 721 -1.83 -12.94 -44.87
CA GLY A 721 -1.68 -14.40 -44.80
C GLY A 721 -2.54 -15.16 -45.81
N ALA A 722 -2.20 -16.43 -46.02
CA ALA A 722 -2.70 -17.24 -47.12
C ALA A 722 -3.95 -18.02 -46.68
N ASN A 723 -5.11 -17.36 -46.66
CA ASN A 723 -6.37 -18.12 -46.74
C ASN A 723 -6.79 -18.21 -48.22
N PRO A 724 -6.45 -19.29 -48.95
CA PRO A 724 -6.75 -19.41 -50.38
C PRO A 724 -8.25 -19.49 -50.71
N ARG A 725 -9.15 -19.53 -49.71
CA ARG A 725 -10.59 -19.74 -49.90
C ARG A 725 -11.47 -18.51 -49.64
N GLY A 726 -10.90 -17.35 -49.30
CA GLY A 726 -11.66 -16.10 -49.13
C GLY A 726 -12.65 -16.04 -47.97
N GLY A 727 -12.67 -17.04 -47.08
CA GLY A 727 -13.56 -17.11 -45.90
C GLY A 727 -13.05 -16.31 -44.68
N PRO A 728 -13.89 -16.15 -43.63
CA PRO A 728 -13.50 -15.49 -42.38
C PRO A 728 -12.25 -16.13 -41.78
N ARG A 729 -11.31 -15.29 -41.32
CA ARG A 729 -10.00 -15.72 -40.78
C ARG A 729 -9.97 -15.64 -39.26
N LEU A 730 -9.23 -16.57 -38.66
CA LEU A 730 -8.94 -16.59 -37.22
C LEU A 730 -7.44 -16.75 -37.01
N GLY A 731 -6.76 -15.63 -36.78
CA GLY A 731 -5.35 -15.59 -36.38
C GLY A 731 -5.12 -14.64 -35.20
N LEU A 732 -3.85 -14.44 -34.86
CA LEU A 732 -3.45 -13.51 -33.79
C LEU A 732 -3.92 -12.09 -34.09
N CYS A 733 -3.77 -11.64 -35.34
CA CYS A 733 -4.12 -10.29 -35.77
C CYS A 733 -5.63 -10.00 -35.63
N GLU A 734 -6.49 -10.85 -36.18
CA GLU A 734 -7.95 -10.70 -36.10
C GLU A 734 -8.45 -10.80 -34.65
N SER A 735 -7.89 -11.74 -33.89
CA SER A 735 -8.24 -11.96 -32.48
C SER A 735 -7.87 -10.77 -31.59
N LEU A 736 -6.79 -10.03 -31.92
CA LEU A 736 -6.43 -8.79 -31.23
C LEU A 736 -7.42 -7.67 -31.56
N ILE A 737 -7.76 -7.47 -32.84
CA ILE A 737 -8.71 -6.43 -33.29
C ILE A 737 -10.06 -6.60 -32.59
N LYS A 738 -10.58 -7.84 -32.58
CA LYS A 738 -11.87 -8.20 -31.99
C LYS A 738 -11.81 -8.48 -30.49
N SER A 739 -10.61 -8.51 -29.92
CA SER A 739 -10.40 -8.83 -28.50
C SER A 739 -11.05 -10.16 -28.09
N SER A 740 -10.82 -11.25 -28.83
CA SER A 740 -11.43 -12.56 -28.57
C SER A 740 -10.93 -13.20 -27.25
N ASN A 741 -11.78 -13.37 -26.24
CA ASN A 741 -11.43 -14.11 -25.02
C ASN A 741 -11.24 -15.60 -25.31
N LEU A 742 -12.06 -16.14 -26.19
CA LEU A 742 -12.06 -17.55 -26.56
C LEU A 742 -10.73 -17.96 -27.22
N PHE A 743 -10.21 -17.12 -28.14
CA PHE A 743 -8.90 -17.36 -28.75
C PHE A 743 -7.77 -17.36 -27.70
N PHE A 744 -7.68 -16.32 -26.88
CA PHE A 744 -6.56 -16.16 -25.95
C PHE A 744 -6.65 -17.06 -24.71
N GLY A 745 -7.85 -17.40 -24.24
CA GLY A 745 -8.05 -18.39 -23.19
C GLY A 745 -7.71 -19.80 -23.66
N GLY A 746 -8.14 -20.18 -24.87
CA GLY A 746 -7.76 -21.44 -25.50
C GLY A 746 -6.25 -21.51 -25.75
N LEU A 747 -5.64 -20.40 -26.19
CA LEU A 747 -4.20 -20.28 -26.40
C LEU A 747 -3.41 -20.49 -25.10
N ALA A 748 -3.85 -19.88 -23.99
CA ALA A 748 -3.21 -20.08 -22.68
C ALA A 748 -3.27 -21.55 -22.23
N LEU A 749 -4.42 -22.21 -22.41
CA LEU A 749 -4.56 -23.63 -22.10
C LEU A 749 -3.70 -24.51 -23.02
N TYR A 750 -3.61 -24.16 -24.31
CA TYR A 750 -2.77 -24.86 -25.27
C TYR A 750 -1.29 -24.84 -24.85
N LEU A 751 -0.80 -23.70 -24.37
CA LEU A 751 0.60 -23.53 -23.99
C LEU A 751 1.00 -24.38 -22.75
N ASP A 752 0.16 -24.40 -21.70
CA ASP A 752 0.63 -24.91 -20.40
C ASP A 752 -0.36 -25.77 -19.60
N ARG A 753 -1.54 -26.15 -20.14
CA ARG A 753 -2.52 -26.96 -19.38
C ARG A 753 -1.89 -28.25 -18.81
N ALA A 754 -1.01 -28.90 -19.57
CA ALA A 754 -0.37 -30.14 -19.16
C ALA A 754 0.53 -29.98 -17.92
N LYS A 755 1.08 -28.77 -17.67
CA LYS A 755 1.92 -28.49 -16.50
C LYS A 755 1.11 -28.33 -15.21
N LEU A 756 -0.19 -28.07 -15.32
CA LEU A 756 -1.06 -27.82 -14.18
C LEU A 756 -1.53 -29.09 -13.48
N VAL A 757 -1.38 -30.25 -14.12
CA VAL A 757 -1.95 -31.51 -13.66
C VAL A 757 -0.90 -32.61 -13.62
N ARG A 758 -1.07 -33.53 -12.67
CA ARG A 758 -0.29 -34.77 -12.57
C ARG A 758 -1.23 -35.98 -12.51
N PRO A 759 -0.77 -37.18 -12.87
CA PRO A 759 -1.56 -38.40 -12.71
C PRO A 759 -1.88 -38.66 -11.24
N GLY A 760 -3.15 -38.92 -10.94
CA GLY A 760 -3.65 -39.32 -9.64
C GLY A 760 -4.18 -40.75 -9.60
N PRO A 761 -4.63 -41.23 -8.42
CA PRO A 761 -5.22 -42.56 -8.27
C PRO A 761 -6.41 -42.75 -9.21
N GLY A 762 -6.45 -43.91 -9.88
CA GLY A 762 -7.53 -44.25 -10.82
C GLY A 762 -7.52 -43.46 -12.13
N GLY A 763 -6.38 -42.88 -12.53
CA GLY A 763 -6.24 -42.14 -13.80
C GLY A 763 -6.83 -40.73 -13.80
N ARG A 764 -7.24 -40.22 -12.63
CA ARG A 764 -7.76 -38.85 -12.49
C ARG A 764 -6.61 -37.84 -12.52
N GLU A 765 -6.78 -36.75 -13.24
CA GLU A 765 -5.85 -35.61 -13.18
C GLU A 765 -5.98 -34.88 -11.84
N ILE A 766 -4.87 -34.70 -11.13
CA ILE A 766 -4.79 -33.91 -9.89
C ILE A 766 -4.04 -32.61 -10.19
N GLU A 767 -4.61 -31.47 -9.84
CA GLU A 767 -3.91 -30.18 -10.00
C GLU A 767 -2.68 -30.07 -9.08
N VAL A 768 -1.58 -29.54 -9.61
CA VAL A 768 -0.34 -29.27 -8.87
C VAL A 768 -0.59 -28.12 -7.89
N ALA A 769 -0.15 -28.25 -6.64
CA ALA A 769 -0.37 -27.24 -5.59
C ALA A 769 0.70 -26.14 -5.56
N ASP A 770 1.95 -26.50 -5.86
CA ASP A 770 3.12 -25.61 -5.77
C ASP A 770 3.10 -24.48 -6.82
N ALA A 771 3.79 -23.37 -6.55
CA ALA A 771 3.93 -22.29 -7.53
C ALA A 771 4.56 -22.81 -8.83
N LEU A 772 4.04 -22.36 -9.97
CA LEU A 772 4.51 -22.72 -11.33
C LEU A 772 5.02 -21.47 -12.06
N PRO A 773 6.19 -20.93 -11.69
CA PRO A 773 6.77 -19.76 -12.35
C PRO A 773 7.12 -20.00 -13.82
N GLU A 774 7.24 -21.25 -14.25
CA GLU A 774 7.68 -21.69 -15.57
C GLU A 774 6.57 -21.76 -16.64
N LEU A 775 5.33 -21.38 -16.29
CA LEU A 775 4.27 -21.16 -17.27
C LEU A 775 4.74 -20.12 -18.29
N ALA A 776 4.47 -20.34 -19.58
CA ALA A 776 4.95 -19.52 -20.67
C ALA A 776 4.57 -18.04 -20.50
N MET A 777 3.31 -17.76 -20.12
CA MET A 777 2.86 -16.39 -19.86
C MET A 777 3.48 -15.78 -18.59
N ALA A 778 3.78 -16.60 -17.56
CA ALA A 778 4.43 -16.10 -16.35
C ALA A 778 5.89 -15.71 -16.63
N ARG A 779 6.62 -16.54 -17.39
CA ARG A 779 7.97 -16.21 -17.86
C ARG A 779 8.00 -14.96 -18.73
N MET A 780 7.07 -14.85 -19.68
CA MET A 780 6.95 -13.66 -20.52
C MET A 780 6.60 -12.41 -19.70
N SER A 781 5.73 -12.53 -18.70
CA SER A 781 5.39 -11.42 -17.79
C SER A 781 6.61 -10.93 -17.03
N ARG A 782 7.37 -11.82 -16.38
CA ARG A 782 8.61 -11.46 -15.66
C ARG A 782 9.68 -10.88 -16.58
N ARG A 783 9.78 -11.39 -17.81
CA ARG A 783 10.69 -10.84 -18.83
C ARG A 783 10.31 -9.40 -19.19
N LEU A 784 9.03 -9.13 -19.43
CA LEU A 784 8.52 -7.80 -19.79
C LEU A 784 8.51 -6.82 -18.62
N PHE A 785 8.32 -7.31 -17.40
CA PHE A 785 8.39 -6.53 -16.18
C PHE A 785 8.76 -7.45 -15.00
N PRO A 786 9.96 -7.30 -14.43
CA PRO A 786 10.52 -8.27 -13.50
C PRO A 786 9.85 -8.17 -12.12
N ASP A 787 9.79 -9.30 -11.43
CA ASP A 787 9.82 -9.31 -9.96
C ASP A 787 11.24 -8.90 -9.52
N SER A 788 11.38 -8.17 -8.41
CA SER A 788 12.73 -7.66 -8.08
C SER A 788 13.71 -8.79 -7.74
N PHE A 789 14.77 -8.79 -8.55
CA PHE A 789 15.98 -9.62 -8.58
C PHE A 789 15.90 -10.97 -9.34
N PRO A 790 16.88 -11.24 -10.23
CA PRO A 790 16.85 -12.35 -11.18
C PRO A 790 16.99 -13.72 -10.50
N PRO A 791 16.50 -14.80 -11.15
CA PRO A 791 16.86 -16.15 -10.77
C PRO A 791 18.34 -16.34 -11.13
N THR A 792 19.23 -16.40 -10.15
CA THR A 792 20.60 -16.88 -10.38
C THR A 792 20.55 -18.24 -11.13
N PRO A 793 21.05 -18.41 -12.36
CA PRO A 793 21.10 -19.72 -13.02
C PRO A 793 22.51 -20.33 -12.87
N ARG A 794 22.66 -21.37 -12.00
CA ARG A 794 22.93 -22.80 -12.31
C ARG A 794 24.42 -23.21 -12.10
N PRO A 795 24.77 -24.51 -11.98
CA PRO A 795 24.13 -25.63 -11.27
C PRO A 795 25.13 -26.33 -10.31
N SER A 796 24.67 -26.95 -9.22
CA SER A 796 25.45 -28.06 -8.63
C SER A 796 24.51 -29.16 -8.18
N ASN A 797 24.84 -30.37 -8.63
CA ASN A 797 24.15 -31.60 -8.30
C ASN A 797 24.16 -31.81 -6.79
N SER A 798 23.09 -31.45 -6.11
CA SER A 798 22.80 -31.94 -4.77
C SER A 798 21.32 -31.73 -4.50
N ALA A 799 20.60 -32.83 -4.42
CA ALA A 799 19.26 -32.89 -3.90
C ALA A 799 19.27 -32.42 -2.43
N ALA A 800 19.07 -31.12 -2.19
CA ALA A 800 18.82 -30.60 -0.85
C ALA A 800 18.14 -29.22 -0.94
N THR A 801 16.92 -29.16 -0.41
CA THR A 801 16.17 -27.96 0.01
C THR A 801 15.87 -26.90 -1.07
N GLN A 802 14.76 -27.10 -1.78
CA GLN A 802 14.02 -26.01 -2.40
C GLN A 802 13.57 -25.02 -1.30
N ARG A 803 14.20 -23.84 -1.24
CA ARG A 803 13.68 -22.73 -0.44
C ARG A 803 12.37 -22.22 -1.07
N PRO A 804 11.31 -21.94 -0.30
CA PRO A 804 10.14 -21.25 -0.82
C PRO A 804 10.55 -19.87 -1.34
N LEU A 805 10.02 -19.50 -2.50
CA LEU A 805 10.15 -18.17 -3.10
C LEU A 805 9.82 -17.11 -2.03
N ARG A 806 10.77 -16.22 -1.72
CA ARG A 806 10.49 -15.00 -0.94
C ARG A 806 9.33 -14.23 -1.61
N PRO A 807 8.48 -13.51 -0.85
CA PRO A 807 7.51 -12.61 -1.47
C PRO A 807 8.24 -11.70 -2.45
N ALA A 808 7.77 -11.65 -3.69
CA ALA A 808 8.35 -10.81 -4.72
C ALA A 808 8.38 -9.37 -4.20
N ARG A 809 9.58 -8.84 -3.94
CA ARG A 809 9.74 -7.41 -3.69
C ARG A 809 9.33 -6.68 -4.97
N GLY A 810 8.72 -5.50 -4.87
CA GLY A 810 8.35 -4.72 -6.06
C GLY A 810 9.58 -4.26 -6.86
N PHE A 811 9.39 -3.97 -8.15
CA PHE A 811 10.44 -3.42 -9.01
C PHE A 811 10.75 -1.97 -8.63
N ASP A 812 12.00 -1.68 -8.29
CA ASP A 812 12.41 -0.35 -7.84
C ASP A 812 12.50 0.65 -9.01
N LEU A 813 11.65 1.69 -8.97
CA LEU A 813 11.62 2.77 -9.97
C LEU A 813 12.82 3.73 -9.88
N LEU A 814 13.53 3.71 -8.76
CA LEU A 814 14.76 4.47 -8.56
C LEU A 814 16.02 3.68 -8.93
N ARG A 815 15.87 2.42 -9.34
CA ARG A 815 16.95 1.57 -9.90
C ARG A 815 18.14 1.38 -8.95
N GLY A 816 17.88 1.32 -7.64
CA GLY A 816 18.88 1.17 -6.60
C GLY A 816 19.88 2.33 -6.53
N GLN A 817 19.52 3.50 -7.10
CA GLN A 817 20.35 4.71 -7.02
C GLN A 817 20.36 5.31 -5.61
N LEU A 818 19.42 4.92 -4.75
CA LEU A 818 19.44 5.23 -3.32
C LEU A 818 19.95 4.03 -2.50
N ASP A 819 20.66 4.33 -1.41
CA ASP A 819 21.13 3.32 -0.43
C ASP A 819 19.99 2.67 0.38
N ARG A 820 18.76 3.19 0.23
CA ARG A 820 17.55 2.70 0.90
C ARG A 820 16.42 2.58 -0.12
N ASP A 821 15.69 1.46 -0.04
CA ASP A 821 14.46 1.27 -0.82
C ASP A 821 13.45 2.37 -0.44
N VAL A 822 12.72 2.88 -1.43
CA VAL A 822 11.54 3.75 -1.21
C VAL A 822 10.30 2.87 -1.40
N PRO A 823 9.68 2.36 -0.32
CA PRO A 823 8.61 1.37 -0.42
C PRO A 823 7.46 1.79 -1.33
N ARG A 824 7.09 3.08 -1.33
CA ARG A 824 6.02 3.62 -2.19
C ARG A 824 6.37 3.59 -3.67
N LEU A 825 7.65 3.60 -4.02
CA LEU A 825 8.15 3.56 -5.40
C LEU A 825 8.60 2.15 -5.81
N LEU A 826 8.26 1.12 -5.03
CA LEU A 826 8.38 -0.27 -5.46
C LEU A 826 7.15 -0.67 -6.27
N ALA A 827 7.35 -0.90 -7.55
CA ALA A 827 6.28 -1.22 -8.48
C ALA A 827 5.84 -2.69 -8.38
N THR A 828 4.55 -2.95 -8.26
CA THR A 828 4.02 -4.33 -8.22
C THR A 828 4.24 -5.03 -9.58
N PRO A 829 4.79 -6.26 -9.60
CA PRO A 829 4.98 -7.00 -10.85
C PRO A 829 3.66 -7.51 -11.43
N MET A 830 3.70 -8.00 -12.68
CA MET A 830 2.58 -8.71 -13.28
C MET A 830 2.45 -10.12 -12.68
N LEU A 831 1.35 -10.40 -12.00
CA LEU A 831 1.12 -11.66 -11.28
C LEU A 831 -0.02 -12.45 -11.91
N LEU A 832 0.26 -13.70 -12.30
CA LEU A 832 -0.74 -14.63 -12.81
C LEU A 832 -1.20 -15.53 -11.67
N ARG A 833 -2.51 -15.54 -11.36
CA ARG A 833 -3.06 -16.42 -10.32
C ARG A 833 -2.76 -17.90 -10.59
N ALA A 834 -2.73 -18.29 -11.87
CA ALA A 834 -2.38 -19.64 -12.29
C ALA A 834 -0.94 -20.05 -11.95
N ALA A 835 -0.01 -19.10 -11.83
CA ALA A 835 1.39 -19.33 -11.49
C ALA A 835 1.64 -19.34 -9.98
N ALA A 836 0.74 -18.76 -9.20
CA ALA A 836 0.80 -18.78 -7.73
C ALA A 836 0.45 -20.17 -7.17
N SER A 837 0.75 -20.38 -5.89
CA SER A 837 0.27 -21.54 -5.13
C SER A 837 -1.25 -21.53 -5.09
N ALA A 838 -1.89 -22.69 -5.29
CA ALA A 838 -3.34 -22.79 -5.29
C ALA A 838 -3.88 -22.99 -3.86
N GLY A 839 -4.84 -22.16 -3.46
CA GLY A 839 -5.59 -22.32 -2.22
C GLY A 839 -6.59 -23.49 -2.27
N PRO A 840 -7.13 -23.92 -1.12
CA PRO A 840 -8.21 -24.92 -1.08
C PRO A 840 -9.46 -24.43 -1.84
N GLY A 841 -9.81 -25.09 -2.95
CA GLY A 841 -11.04 -24.81 -3.71
C GLY A 841 -10.81 -24.06 -5.02
N ASP A 842 -9.66 -23.42 -5.19
CA ASP A 842 -9.28 -22.77 -6.44
C ASP A 842 -8.96 -23.78 -7.55
N SER A 843 -9.38 -23.49 -8.79
CA SER A 843 -8.95 -24.25 -9.97
C SER A 843 -7.92 -23.44 -10.76
N ARG A 844 -6.71 -24.00 -10.86
CA ARG A 844 -5.62 -23.40 -11.65
C ARG A 844 -5.90 -23.44 -13.15
N ARG A 845 -6.63 -24.45 -13.63
CA ARG A 845 -7.04 -24.52 -15.04
C ARG A 845 -7.94 -23.35 -15.41
N ILE A 846 -8.93 -23.05 -14.55
CA ILE A 846 -9.78 -21.87 -14.70
C ILE A 846 -8.91 -20.60 -14.65
N ALA A 847 -8.05 -20.48 -13.64
CA ALA A 847 -7.16 -19.32 -13.53
C ALA A 847 -6.27 -19.15 -14.78
N LEU A 848 -5.74 -20.22 -15.39
CA LEU A 848 -4.89 -20.14 -16.58
C LEU A 848 -5.68 -19.68 -17.80
N GLY A 849 -6.86 -20.25 -18.05
CA GLY A 849 -7.70 -19.84 -19.17
C GLY A 849 -8.19 -18.39 -19.02
N LEU A 850 -8.57 -17.98 -17.80
CA LEU A 850 -8.92 -16.58 -17.49
C LEU A 850 -7.71 -15.64 -17.63
N ALA A 851 -6.50 -16.08 -17.25
CA ALA A 851 -5.28 -15.30 -17.38
C ALA A 851 -4.89 -15.04 -18.83
N GLY A 852 -5.23 -15.96 -19.76
CA GLY A 852 -4.99 -15.77 -21.20
C GLY A 852 -5.56 -14.46 -21.74
N TYR A 853 -6.68 -14.00 -21.18
CA TYR A 853 -7.29 -12.71 -21.50
C TYR A 853 -7.35 -11.74 -20.32
N GLY A 854 -6.49 -11.95 -19.31
CA GLY A 854 -6.17 -11.01 -18.25
C GLY A 854 -7.19 -10.83 -17.14
N GLN A 855 -8.16 -11.75 -16.95
CA GLN A 855 -9.12 -11.69 -15.82
C GLN A 855 -8.56 -12.27 -14.52
N ALA A 856 -7.61 -13.21 -14.61
CA ALA A 856 -6.95 -13.83 -13.46
C ALA A 856 -5.48 -13.39 -13.35
N VAL A 857 -5.25 -12.11 -13.61
CA VAL A 857 -3.95 -11.44 -13.60
C VAL A 857 -4.08 -10.16 -12.81
N SER A 858 -3.07 -9.84 -12.02
CA SER A 858 -2.88 -8.50 -11.44
C SER A 858 -1.73 -7.82 -12.18
N ALA A 859 -1.94 -6.58 -12.63
CA ALA A 859 -0.93 -5.80 -13.33
C ALA A 859 -1.10 -4.30 -13.03
N THR A 860 0.02 -3.59 -12.97
CA THR A 860 0.01 -2.14 -12.79
C THR A 860 -0.05 -1.42 -14.14
N THR A 861 -0.60 -0.21 -14.17
CA THR A 861 -0.59 0.66 -15.36
C THR A 861 0.83 0.87 -15.89
N LEU A 862 1.80 1.01 -15.00
CA LEU A 862 3.21 1.14 -15.33
C LEU A 862 3.77 -0.14 -15.97
N ALA A 863 3.47 -1.32 -15.41
CA ALA A 863 3.92 -2.59 -15.98
C ALA A 863 3.33 -2.81 -17.38
N MET A 864 2.05 -2.48 -17.57
CA MET A 864 1.40 -2.53 -18.89
C MET A 864 2.04 -1.54 -19.87
N ALA A 865 2.28 -0.29 -19.47
CA ALA A 865 2.98 0.69 -20.33
C ALA A 865 4.36 0.18 -20.74
N SER A 866 5.11 -0.43 -19.81
CA SER A 866 6.43 -1.02 -20.06
C SER A 866 6.39 -2.20 -21.05
N ALA A 867 5.37 -3.05 -20.93
CA ALA A 867 5.18 -4.18 -21.86
C ALA A 867 4.90 -3.70 -23.29
N TYR A 868 4.06 -2.68 -23.45
CA TYR A 868 3.78 -2.08 -24.78
C TYR A 868 4.96 -1.27 -25.31
N ALA A 869 5.71 -0.57 -24.44
CA ALA A 869 6.98 0.07 -24.80
C ALA A 869 7.98 -0.95 -25.35
N SER A 870 8.01 -2.14 -24.76
CA SER A 870 8.90 -3.21 -25.19
C SER A 870 8.54 -3.76 -26.56
N LEU A 871 7.24 -3.90 -26.86
CA LEU A 871 6.78 -4.27 -28.20
C LEU A 871 7.06 -3.19 -29.26
N GLY A 872 6.79 -1.92 -28.92
CA GLY A 872 7.02 -0.79 -29.82
C GLY A 872 8.49 -0.61 -30.18
N SER A 873 9.38 -0.73 -29.20
CA SER A 873 10.83 -0.64 -29.43
C SER A 873 11.46 -1.92 -29.98
N GLY A 874 10.81 -3.07 -29.82
CA GLY A 874 11.38 -4.39 -30.13
C GLY A 874 12.45 -4.86 -29.14
N ARG A 875 12.64 -4.12 -28.04
CA ARG A 875 13.62 -4.38 -26.98
C ARG A 875 12.94 -4.28 -25.63
N ILE A 876 13.44 -4.97 -24.63
CA ILE A 876 12.89 -4.88 -23.27
C ILE A 876 13.11 -3.47 -22.71
N VAL A 877 12.03 -2.82 -22.29
CA VAL A 877 12.00 -1.49 -21.67
C VAL A 877 11.81 -1.66 -20.17
N ARG A 878 12.53 -0.85 -19.37
CA ARG A 878 12.36 -0.78 -17.91
C ARG A 878 12.05 0.65 -17.49
N PRO A 879 10.96 0.88 -16.74
CA PRO A 879 10.64 2.23 -16.32
C PRO A 879 11.64 2.72 -15.28
N ARG A 880 11.97 4.01 -15.32
CA ARG A 880 12.79 4.68 -14.32
C ARG A 880 12.31 6.11 -14.09
N LEU A 881 12.35 6.55 -12.83
CA LEU A 881 12.02 7.92 -12.44
C LEU A 881 13.25 8.83 -12.39
N LEU A 882 14.45 8.27 -12.43
CA LEU A 882 15.70 9.01 -12.45
C LEU A 882 16.43 8.83 -13.79
N PRO A 883 17.11 9.87 -14.30
CA PRO A 883 17.92 9.74 -15.50
C PRO A 883 19.09 8.77 -15.24
N ARG A 884 19.61 8.18 -16.32
CA ARG A 884 20.87 7.43 -16.23
C ARG A 884 22.01 8.39 -15.91
N ALA A 885 22.62 8.23 -14.73
CA ALA A 885 23.80 8.99 -14.36
C ALA A 885 24.96 8.66 -15.31
N ALA A 886 25.50 9.67 -15.99
CA ALA A 886 26.67 9.50 -16.84
C ALA A 886 27.86 9.02 -15.98
N GLY A 887 28.34 7.80 -16.23
CA GLY A 887 29.55 7.26 -15.59
C GLY A 887 29.37 6.60 -14.20
N ARG A 888 28.17 6.61 -13.59
CA ARG A 888 27.89 5.76 -12.41
C ARG A 888 27.22 4.47 -12.88
N SER A 889 27.79 3.32 -12.54
CA SER A 889 27.10 2.04 -12.72
C SER A 889 25.84 2.04 -11.87
N GLU A 890 24.67 1.88 -12.49
CA GLU A 890 23.45 1.49 -11.75
C GLU A 890 23.82 0.28 -10.89
N ARG A 891 23.59 0.34 -9.57
CA ARG A 891 23.92 -0.78 -8.66
C ARG A 891 23.13 -2.04 -9.01
N VAL A 892 21.98 -1.87 -9.67
CA VAL A 892 21.10 -2.94 -10.12
C VAL A 892 20.73 -2.69 -11.57
N GLN A 893 21.53 -3.21 -12.50
CA GLN A 893 21.10 -3.32 -13.90
C GLN A 893 20.27 -4.59 -14.05
N ASP A 894 19.04 -4.45 -14.54
CA ASP A 894 18.29 -5.61 -15.02
C ASP A 894 18.96 -6.13 -16.29
N GLU A 895 19.46 -7.37 -16.24
CA GLU A 895 20.18 -8.02 -17.33
C GLU A 895 19.39 -8.10 -18.63
N ASN A 896 18.05 -8.06 -18.56
CA ASN A 896 17.19 -8.09 -19.72
C ASN A 896 16.95 -6.70 -20.33
N GLU A 897 17.17 -5.60 -19.61
CA GLU A 897 16.92 -4.26 -20.14
C GLU A 897 17.71 -4.03 -21.43
N GLY A 898 17.02 -3.58 -22.48
CA GLY A 898 17.62 -3.36 -23.79
C GLY A 898 17.94 -4.66 -24.55
N ARG A 899 17.69 -5.86 -24.01
CA ARG A 899 17.75 -7.10 -24.82
C ARG A 899 16.61 -7.14 -25.85
N PRO A 900 16.74 -7.90 -26.95
CA PRO A 900 15.63 -8.14 -27.87
C PRO A 900 14.38 -8.65 -27.15
N LEU A 901 13.20 -8.24 -27.62
CA LEU A 901 11.92 -8.65 -27.06
C LEU A 901 11.78 -10.18 -26.98
N ILE A 902 12.23 -10.88 -28.03
CA ILE A 902 12.32 -12.34 -28.14
C ILE A 902 13.80 -12.70 -28.31
N GLU A 903 14.40 -13.39 -27.33
CA GLU A 903 15.86 -13.61 -27.26
C GLU A 903 16.33 -14.90 -27.93
N ALA A 904 15.58 -15.99 -27.78
CA ALA A 904 15.92 -17.27 -28.38
C ALA A 904 15.21 -17.43 -29.73
N VAL A 905 15.80 -16.87 -30.79
CA VAL A 905 15.33 -17.09 -32.17
C VAL A 905 16.21 -18.17 -32.80
N PRO A 906 15.70 -19.38 -33.07
CA PRO A 906 16.48 -20.41 -33.75
C PRO A 906 17.00 -19.93 -35.11
N ALA A 907 18.16 -20.44 -35.52
CA ALA A 907 18.76 -20.11 -36.82
C ALA A 907 17.73 -20.33 -37.95
N GLY A 908 17.61 -19.36 -38.86
CA GLY A 908 16.65 -19.39 -39.96
C GLY A 908 15.22 -18.93 -39.62
N LYS A 909 14.88 -18.67 -38.35
CA LYS A 909 13.52 -18.23 -37.94
C LYS A 909 13.35 -16.73 -37.70
N THR A 910 14.35 -15.91 -38.03
CA THR A 910 14.29 -14.45 -37.90
C THR A 910 13.13 -13.83 -38.70
N ALA A 911 12.96 -14.23 -39.96
CA ALA A 911 11.88 -13.74 -40.81
C ALA A 911 10.50 -14.12 -40.25
N LEU A 912 10.35 -15.36 -39.76
CA LEU A 912 9.12 -15.82 -39.10
C LEU A 912 8.80 -15.00 -37.85
N ARG A 913 9.79 -14.74 -36.99
CA ARG A 913 9.62 -13.87 -35.82
C ARG A 913 9.11 -12.49 -36.24
N ASP A 914 9.76 -11.88 -37.23
CA ASP A 914 9.43 -10.53 -37.67
C ASP A 914 8.03 -10.47 -38.29
N ASP A 915 7.64 -11.47 -39.07
CA ASP A 915 6.28 -11.64 -39.59
C ASP A 915 5.23 -11.71 -38.45
N LEU A 916 5.48 -12.54 -37.44
CA LEU A 916 4.54 -12.73 -36.33
C LEU A 916 4.42 -11.47 -35.46
N LEU A 917 5.53 -10.77 -35.20
CA LEU A 917 5.52 -9.47 -34.51
C LEU A 917 4.82 -8.40 -35.36
N GLN A 918 4.99 -8.40 -36.68
CA GLN A 918 4.27 -7.52 -37.59
C GLN A 918 2.76 -7.79 -37.57
N LEU A 919 2.33 -9.06 -37.55
CA LEU A 919 0.92 -9.44 -37.40
C LEU A 919 0.34 -8.92 -36.08
N MET A 920 1.09 -9.03 -35.00
CA MET A 920 0.71 -8.50 -33.70
C MET A 920 0.53 -6.97 -33.75
N ARG A 921 1.50 -6.24 -34.33
CA ARG A 921 1.44 -4.79 -34.52
C ARG A 921 0.23 -4.37 -35.36
N ARG A 922 -0.03 -5.03 -36.48
CA ARG A 922 -1.22 -4.76 -37.31
C ARG A 922 -2.53 -5.01 -36.55
N GLY A 923 -2.58 -6.06 -35.74
CA GLY A 923 -3.72 -6.33 -34.86
C GLY A 923 -3.98 -5.17 -33.89
N LEU A 924 -2.93 -4.63 -33.27
CA LEU A 924 -3.01 -3.48 -32.35
C LEU A 924 -3.38 -2.17 -33.06
N ALA A 925 -2.86 -1.91 -34.25
CA ALA A 925 -3.31 -0.76 -35.05
C ALA A 925 -4.79 -0.91 -35.46
N GLY A 926 -5.22 -2.14 -35.74
CA GLY A 926 -6.59 -2.41 -36.13
C GLY A 926 -7.63 -2.18 -35.03
N VAL A 927 -7.23 -2.26 -33.75
CA VAL A 927 -8.09 -1.96 -32.60
C VAL A 927 -8.61 -0.51 -32.63
N VAL A 928 -7.81 0.44 -33.10
CA VAL A 928 -8.16 1.87 -33.17
C VAL A 928 -8.63 2.30 -34.57
N ALA A 929 -8.22 1.58 -35.62
CA ALA A 929 -8.39 2.04 -37.00
C ALA A 929 -9.41 1.25 -37.82
N ARG A 930 -9.76 0.01 -37.44
CA ARG A 930 -10.51 -0.90 -38.32
C ARG A 930 -11.96 -1.07 -37.89
N PRO A 931 -12.89 -1.34 -38.83
CA PRO A 931 -14.26 -1.69 -38.52
C PRO A 931 -14.32 -2.87 -37.52
N GLY A 932 -15.02 -2.65 -36.42
CA GLY A 932 -15.14 -3.64 -35.34
C GLY A 932 -13.92 -3.77 -34.43
N GLY A 933 -12.92 -2.91 -34.57
CA GLY A 933 -11.89 -2.68 -33.55
C GLY A 933 -12.51 -2.09 -32.28
N THR A 934 -12.02 -2.51 -31.12
CA THR A 934 -12.66 -2.20 -29.83
C THR A 934 -12.49 -0.76 -29.35
N ALA A 935 -11.63 0.05 -29.99
CA ALA A 935 -11.46 1.48 -29.70
C ALA A 935 -11.80 2.38 -30.91
N THR A 936 -12.18 1.81 -32.05
CA THR A 936 -12.40 2.55 -33.31
C THR A 936 -13.41 3.68 -33.15
N GLY A 937 -14.47 3.48 -32.37
CA GLY A 937 -15.49 4.51 -32.12
C GLY A 937 -14.94 5.78 -31.48
N GLN A 938 -14.00 5.66 -30.54
CA GLN A 938 -13.42 6.81 -29.85
C GLN A 938 -12.35 7.53 -30.67
N PHE A 939 -11.65 6.82 -31.56
CA PHE A 939 -10.58 7.36 -32.42
C PHE A 939 -11.05 7.72 -33.83
N ALA A 940 -12.35 7.58 -34.13
CA ALA A 940 -12.93 7.95 -35.41
C ALA A 940 -12.68 9.42 -35.72
N GLY A 941 -12.07 9.71 -36.88
CA GLY A 941 -11.73 11.06 -37.31
C GLY A 941 -10.50 11.68 -36.63
N SER A 942 -9.82 10.96 -35.73
CA SER A 942 -8.59 11.45 -35.10
C SER A 942 -7.44 11.53 -36.12
N PRO A 943 -6.61 12.59 -36.10
CA PRO A 943 -5.43 12.70 -36.97
C PRO A 943 -4.34 11.67 -36.65
N LEU A 944 -4.47 10.97 -35.50
CA LEU A 944 -3.57 9.91 -35.08
C LEU A 944 -3.85 8.58 -35.79
N VAL A 945 -5.03 8.42 -36.40
CA VAL A 945 -5.39 7.22 -37.16
C VAL A 945 -4.97 7.41 -38.62
N ARG A 946 -4.08 6.54 -39.09
CA ARG A 946 -3.51 6.59 -40.45
C ARG A 946 -3.93 5.36 -41.28
N PRO A 947 -3.86 5.45 -42.63
CA PRO A 947 -4.09 4.31 -43.51
C PRO A 947 -3.13 3.13 -43.28
N LEU A 948 -3.47 1.98 -43.87
CA LEU A 948 -2.65 0.75 -43.80
C LEU A 948 -1.22 1.02 -44.34
N GLY A 949 -0.20 0.58 -43.61
CA GLY A 949 1.21 0.76 -43.97
C GLY A 949 1.83 2.09 -43.52
N ALA A 950 1.04 3.00 -42.94
CA ALA A 950 1.49 4.27 -42.36
C ALA A 950 1.00 4.42 -40.91
N GLU A 951 0.68 3.31 -40.24
CA GLU A 951 0.13 3.34 -38.89
C GLU A 951 1.14 3.90 -37.88
N ILE A 952 0.67 4.84 -37.06
CA ILE A 952 1.48 5.48 -36.02
C ILE A 952 0.96 5.19 -34.61
N LEU A 953 -0.31 4.78 -34.48
CA LEU A 953 -0.95 4.47 -33.19
C LEU A 953 -1.29 2.98 -33.11
N PHE A 954 -0.79 2.34 -32.07
CA PHE A 954 -0.97 0.91 -31.80
C PHE A 954 -1.51 0.76 -30.38
N ALA A 955 -2.68 0.14 -30.21
CA ALA A 955 -3.27 0.04 -28.87
C ALA A 955 -4.11 -1.23 -28.68
N LYS A 956 -4.39 -1.55 -27.41
CA LYS A 956 -5.30 -2.62 -27.03
C LYS A 956 -6.17 -2.19 -25.85
N THR A 957 -7.48 -2.39 -26.00
CA THR A 957 -8.41 -2.22 -24.88
C THR A 957 -8.41 -3.46 -23.96
N GLY A 958 -8.67 -3.22 -22.67
CA GLY A 958 -8.94 -4.24 -21.67
C GLY A 958 -10.23 -3.95 -20.91
N THR A 959 -10.96 -4.99 -20.53
CA THR A 959 -12.05 -4.91 -19.58
C THR A 959 -12.01 -6.16 -18.71
N ALA A 960 -11.93 -5.96 -17.39
CA ALA A 960 -12.03 -6.99 -16.38
C ALA A 960 -13.27 -6.79 -15.52
N THR A 961 -13.97 -7.86 -15.17
CA THR A 961 -15.11 -7.77 -14.25
C THR A 961 -14.57 -7.83 -12.84
N ILE A 962 -14.86 -6.82 -12.02
CA ILE A 962 -14.31 -6.71 -10.66
C ILE A 962 -15.38 -6.83 -9.57
N GLY A 963 -16.67 -6.73 -9.92
CA GLY A 963 -17.77 -6.87 -8.97
C GLY A 963 -19.14 -6.59 -9.57
N LYS A 964 -20.17 -6.61 -8.72
CA LYS A 964 -21.53 -6.16 -9.04
C LYS A 964 -21.79 -4.83 -8.32
N ALA A 965 -22.38 -3.85 -9.00
CA ALA A 965 -22.67 -2.54 -8.42
C ALA A 965 -23.91 -2.52 -7.52
N CYS A 966 -24.90 -3.38 -7.78
CA CYS A 966 -26.11 -3.50 -6.96
C CYS A 966 -26.86 -4.82 -7.26
N LYS A 967 -27.79 -5.22 -6.39
CA LYS A 967 -28.61 -6.45 -6.49
C LYS A 967 -30.11 -6.18 -6.67
N PRO A 968 -30.82 -6.98 -7.50
CA PRO A 968 -32.27 -6.87 -7.67
C PRO A 968 -32.99 -7.68 -6.58
N GLY A 969 -33.32 -7.01 -5.47
CA GLY A 969 -34.32 -7.48 -4.51
C GLY A 969 -33.80 -8.33 -3.33
N PRO A 970 -34.66 -8.55 -2.31
CA PRO A 970 -34.32 -9.28 -1.09
C PRO A 970 -34.22 -10.79 -1.37
N GLY A 971 -33.08 -11.41 -1.03
CA GLY A 971 -32.91 -12.87 -1.03
C GLY A 971 -31.77 -13.44 -1.88
N SER A 972 -30.75 -12.67 -2.28
CA SER A 972 -29.60 -13.21 -3.03
C SER A 972 -28.25 -12.67 -2.53
N ALA A 973 -27.51 -13.49 -1.75
CA ALA A 973 -26.16 -13.30 -1.18
C ALA A 973 -25.85 -11.94 -0.48
N PRO A 974 -24.92 -11.84 0.49
CA PRO A 974 -24.81 -10.66 1.37
C PRO A 974 -24.17 -9.40 0.73
N GLU A 975 -23.20 -9.57 -0.16
CA GLU A 975 -22.15 -8.55 -0.41
C GLU A 975 -22.47 -7.30 -1.28
N ALA A 976 -23.73 -6.91 -1.56
CA ALA A 976 -23.96 -5.73 -2.43
C ALA A 976 -25.30 -5.02 -2.18
N PRO A 977 -25.37 -3.68 -2.27
CA PRO A 977 -26.58 -2.92 -1.96
C PRO A 977 -27.73 -3.19 -2.94
N PRO A 978 -28.99 -3.08 -2.51
CA PRO A 978 -30.15 -3.25 -3.39
C PRO A 978 -30.21 -2.14 -4.46
N CYS A 979 -30.43 -2.54 -5.71
CA CYS A 979 -30.56 -1.63 -6.84
C CYS A 979 -31.73 -0.64 -6.64
N PRO A 980 -31.56 0.67 -6.94
CA PRO A 980 -32.67 1.62 -7.02
C PRO A 980 -33.81 1.08 -7.89
N ARG A 981 -35.07 1.34 -7.52
CA ARG A 981 -36.25 0.85 -8.27
C ARG A 981 -36.09 1.20 -9.76
N ASN A 982 -36.16 0.18 -10.64
CA ASN A 982 -35.96 0.22 -12.10
C ASN A 982 -34.52 0.11 -12.65
N THR A 983 -33.50 -0.15 -11.82
CA THR A 983 -32.15 -0.46 -12.31
C THR A 983 -31.91 -1.98 -12.39
N ARG A 984 -31.34 -2.45 -13.50
CA ARG A 984 -30.94 -3.86 -13.68
C ARG A 984 -29.58 -4.09 -13.00
N GLU A 985 -29.26 -5.33 -12.64
CA GLU A 985 -27.89 -5.74 -12.26
C GLU A 985 -26.89 -5.13 -13.23
N SER A 986 -25.91 -4.40 -12.70
CA SER A 986 -24.81 -3.82 -13.47
C SER A 986 -23.48 -4.30 -12.88
N ASN A 987 -22.61 -4.82 -13.75
CA ASN A 987 -21.27 -5.20 -13.35
C ASN A 987 -20.39 -3.96 -13.28
N LEU A 988 -19.47 -3.95 -12.33
CA LEU A 988 -18.36 -3.02 -12.29
C LEU A 988 -17.17 -3.61 -13.05
N TYR A 989 -16.47 -2.73 -13.77
CA TYR A 989 -15.34 -3.10 -14.57
C TYR A 989 -14.08 -2.32 -14.20
N SER A 990 -12.94 -2.99 -14.41
CA SER A 990 -11.66 -2.35 -14.60
C SER A 990 -11.38 -2.25 -16.10
N ALA A 991 -11.30 -1.02 -16.60
CA ALA A 991 -11.29 -0.65 -18.01
C ALA A 991 -9.92 -0.07 -18.40
N TRP A 992 -9.31 -0.62 -19.45
CA TRP A 992 -7.92 -0.34 -19.80
C TRP A 992 -7.75 0.05 -21.26
N LEU A 993 -6.73 0.85 -21.55
CA LEU A 993 -6.17 1.02 -22.88
C LEU A 993 -4.65 1.18 -22.77
N ALA A 994 -3.88 0.31 -23.43
CA ALA A 994 -2.42 0.39 -23.45
C ALA A 994 -1.89 0.30 -24.88
N GLY A 995 -0.77 0.94 -25.16
CA GLY A 995 -0.30 1.11 -26.53
C GLY A 995 0.99 1.92 -26.66
N TRP A 996 1.32 2.28 -27.89
CA TRP A 996 2.33 3.30 -28.18
C TRP A 996 1.97 4.13 -29.41
N LEU A 997 2.56 5.31 -29.46
CA LEU A 997 2.51 6.27 -30.55
C LEU A 997 3.92 6.45 -31.12
N GLU A 998 4.07 6.24 -32.43
CA GLU A 998 5.29 6.57 -33.17
C GLU A 998 5.50 8.10 -33.25
N PRO A 999 6.74 8.58 -33.47
CA PRO A 999 7.01 10.00 -33.62
C PRO A 999 6.08 10.68 -34.65
N VAL A 1000 5.48 11.82 -34.27
CA VAL A 1000 4.50 12.54 -35.10
C VAL A 1000 4.42 14.01 -34.71
N GLY A 1001 4.32 14.91 -35.70
CA GLY A 1001 4.21 16.34 -35.45
C GLY A 1001 5.42 16.90 -34.70
N MET A 1002 5.19 17.50 -33.53
CA MET A 1002 6.25 18.03 -32.67
C MET A 1002 6.87 16.97 -31.73
N LEU A 1003 6.33 15.75 -31.73
CA LEU A 1003 6.81 14.65 -30.91
C LEU A 1003 7.93 13.91 -31.64
N ASP A 1004 9.17 14.11 -31.18
CA ASP A 1004 10.40 13.57 -31.79
C ASP A 1004 10.74 12.13 -31.38
N ARG A 1005 9.88 11.50 -30.58
CA ARG A 1005 10.15 10.23 -29.90
C ARG A 1005 8.92 9.34 -29.85
N ARG A 1006 9.15 8.04 -29.70
CA ARG A 1006 8.07 7.06 -29.47
C ARG A 1006 7.60 7.16 -28.03
N ILE A 1007 6.29 7.29 -27.84
CA ILE A 1007 5.67 7.34 -26.51
C ILE A 1007 4.85 6.08 -26.31
N ALA A 1008 5.20 5.28 -25.31
CA ALA A 1008 4.33 4.22 -24.83
C ALA A 1008 3.40 4.75 -23.74
N PHE A 1009 2.20 4.20 -23.67
CA PHE A 1009 1.19 4.64 -22.73
C PHE A 1009 0.37 3.48 -22.18
N ALA A 1010 -0.19 3.70 -20.99
CA ALA A 1010 -1.29 2.90 -20.48
C ALA A 1010 -2.24 3.77 -19.66
N CYS A 1011 -3.53 3.45 -19.75
CA CYS A 1011 -4.62 4.03 -18.98
C CYS A 1011 -5.41 2.91 -18.32
N THR A 1012 -5.83 3.14 -17.08
CA THR A 1012 -6.83 2.34 -16.36
C THR A 1012 -7.90 3.25 -15.76
N VAL A 1013 -9.15 2.79 -15.77
CA VAL A 1013 -10.28 3.35 -15.03
C VAL A 1013 -11.02 2.17 -14.40
N THR A 1014 -11.08 2.10 -13.08
CA THR A 1014 -11.73 1.01 -12.33
C THR A 1014 -13.06 1.44 -11.71
N HIS A 1015 -13.86 0.45 -11.30
CA HIS A 1015 -15.22 0.63 -10.78
C HIS A 1015 -16.09 1.48 -11.71
N THR A 1016 -15.91 1.27 -13.03
CA THR A 1016 -16.70 1.91 -14.08
C THR A 1016 -17.69 0.92 -14.70
N PHE A 1017 -18.79 1.44 -15.23
CA PHE A 1017 -19.71 0.68 -16.08
C PHE A 1017 -19.28 0.62 -17.55
N ALA A 1018 -18.25 1.37 -17.93
CA ALA A 1018 -17.77 1.47 -19.31
C ALA A 1018 -16.65 0.45 -19.61
N PHE A 1019 -16.53 0.08 -20.88
CA PHE A 1019 -15.43 -0.78 -21.36
C PHE A 1019 -14.15 0.04 -21.60
N GLY A 1020 -12.99 -0.62 -21.71
CA GLY A 1020 -11.70 0.05 -21.91
C GLY A 1020 -11.62 0.96 -23.14
N GLY A 1021 -12.36 0.62 -24.20
CA GLY A 1021 -12.49 1.47 -25.38
C GLY A 1021 -13.13 2.82 -25.06
N ASP A 1022 -14.17 2.85 -24.22
CA ASP A 1022 -14.93 4.07 -23.93
C ASP A 1022 -14.35 4.86 -22.76
N ALA A 1023 -14.01 4.19 -21.65
CA ALA A 1023 -13.48 4.84 -20.46
C ALA A 1023 -12.09 5.45 -20.73
N CYS A 1024 -11.16 4.64 -21.24
CA CYS A 1024 -9.78 5.06 -21.48
C CYS A 1024 -9.53 5.61 -22.89
N GLY A 1025 -10.32 5.22 -23.90
CA GLY A 1025 -10.08 5.66 -25.28
C GLY A 1025 -10.16 7.17 -25.46
N GLN A 1026 -11.16 7.83 -24.86
CA GLN A 1026 -11.25 9.28 -24.93
C GLN A 1026 -10.12 9.98 -24.16
N ILE A 1027 -9.79 9.50 -22.95
CA ILE A 1027 -8.69 10.05 -22.12
C ILE A 1027 -7.39 10.01 -22.92
N VAL A 1028 -7.02 8.84 -23.42
CA VAL A 1028 -5.79 8.64 -24.20
C VAL A 1028 -5.80 9.46 -25.49
N ARG A 1029 -6.92 9.47 -26.24
CA ARG A 1029 -7.00 10.26 -27.48
C ARG A 1029 -6.70 11.73 -27.22
N GLN A 1030 -7.34 12.33 -26.23
CA GLN A 1030 -7.17 13.75 -25.90
C GLN A 1030 -5.74 14.05 -25.44
N ILE A 1031 -5.13 13.18 -24.64
CA ILE A 1031 -3.73 13.32 -24.21
C ILE A 1031 -2.81 13.30 -25.44
N LEU A 1032 -2.92 12.26 -26.28
CA LEU A 1032 -2.02 12.08 -27.43
C LEU A 1032 -2.17 13.20 -28.46
N GLU A 1033 -3.39 13.69 -28.72
CA GLU A 1033 -3.63 14.83 -29.62
C GLU A 1033 -3.04 16.13 -29.07
N GLN A 1034 -3.14 16.39 -27.76
CA GLN A 1034 -2.59 17.60 -27.14
C GLN A 1034 -1.06 17.59 -27.08
N ILE A 1035 -0.44 16.46 -26.73
CA ILE A 1035 1.03 16.39 -26.66
C ILE A 1035 1.69 16.43 -28.04
N SER A 1036 1.03 15.90 -29.08
CA SER A 1036 1.57 15.87 -30.45
C SER A 1036 1.43 17.20 -31.21
N SER A 1037 0.48 18.05 -30.80
CA SER A 1037 0.19 19.33 -31.45
C SER A 1037 0.92 20.53 -30.84
N ALA A 1038 1.38 20.46 -29.59
CA ALA A 1038 1.96 21.62 -28.92
C ALA A 1038 3.48 21.81 -29.25
N PRO A 1039 3.95 23.05 -29.45
CA PRO A 1039 5.30 23.34 -29.96
C PRO A 1039 6.41 22.94 -28.98
N ALA A 1040 7.47 22.26 -29.43
CA ALA A 1040 8.64 21.92 -28.61
C ALA A 1040 9.29 23.20 -28.00
N PRO A 1041 9.85 23.13 -26.79
CA PRO A 1041 10.54 24.28 -26.21
C PRO A 1041 11.73 24.70 -27.09
N PRO A 1042 12.06 26.00 -27.13
CA PRO A 1042 13.34 26.43 -27.72
C PRO A 1042 14.46 25.71 -26.98
N ARG A 1043 15.39 25.12 -27.74
CA ARG A 1043 16.58 24.47 -27.17
C ARG A 1043 17.31 25.48 -26.27
N PRO A 1044 17.62 25.14 -25.01
CA PRO A 1044 18.43 26.03 -24.18
C PRO A 1044 19.82 26.17 -24.80
N GLY A 1045 20.17 27.40 -25.17
CA GLY A 1045 21.54 27.88 -25.39
C GLY A 1045 22.32 27.26 -26.57
N ARG A 1046 22.40 28.01 -27.67
CA ARG A 1046 23.70 28.23 -28.29
C ARG A 1046 24.32 29.46 -27.66
#